data_AF-A0A8C1P9R1-F1
#
_entry.id   AF-A0A8C1P9R1-F1
#
_cell.length_a   1.000
_cell.length_b   1.000
_cell.length_c   1.000
_cell.angle_alpha   90.00
_cell.angle_beta   90.00
_cell.angle_gamma   90.00
#
_symmetry.space_group_name_H-M   'P 1'
#
loop_
_entity.id
_entity.type
_entity.pdbx_description
1 polymer ?
#
loop_
_entity_poly.entity_id
_entity_poly.type
_entity_poly.pdbx_seq_one_letter_code
_entity_poly.pdbx_strand_id
1 'polypeptide(L)'
;MHCQFQALILYYCQEKYSSHVVDVSSEAQGKFSHDPVFSFLHAYGLLMQGVLPVDRDVIQELDGRVKEERKTASPKALYYAGLLLWLLGRNDKAREYVDRMIKISSGSKEGIVLKGWIDLRSNKDAYAKKSGKYFDEALKEKSDIFALMGKVHYYEFRQNYSGALETINQVIVSYPSFLPALAKKMKLLLTLQDWEQTIDAAQRLLQRDKNNLEALRMLALHSLCREGDAGEVNVICYGHTHRMVERAFAQASSDSELATELGYQLVLLGRVKEAMKWYKTAMTLDESSVSALIGESIIRCQLMEGHIEDAEQQLEFLTEIQQSIGKSGELLYLRALLAVKKRRPPDEATNLLNDTVDTHFSALQGLPLSVEYFEKLNPDFLLEIAKEYLALSPAKVLFPMRSPGQPPAPQLQHCASVLDTVVKVVPGLMQAVFLMAKVRFQSGDIEAAQSSLQHCLDQNPAHADAHLLMAQIHLIQGNFKLSSQSLELCLSHNFEIREHPLYHLIKAQAQRKMGQLQEAIQTLQMAMSLCAVKRTGSSTKRPSKRVELSSADCVSVFLELAEALWLNGEQHEAAKVMQDAINEFTGTPEELRVTIANADLALMRGDTELALSMLRNITPEQPYYIQAKEKMAEIYLNHRKEKRLYVSCYRDLVDKLPSPHTFLLLGDAYMNIQEPELAIEVYEQALKKNPKDGAVASKIGKALVKTHNYVKAINYYEAALKSGQQNFLRYDLADLLMKLRQYERCEKVLQEALTHDPGEKQLRNYEVIVKWQHCRYLVLLAKVQSKVNKNDEALLSLQRARDVQAKVLKRVQLEQPDSVSAQKQLAAEICAEIAKHCSSQRGYERAVKFYKEALVYCESDSKVMLELAQLYLTLDDVEACQQQCSAILKNDPVNESATLMMADLMFRKQDYEQAVFHFQQLLERKPDNYPTLSRLIDLLRRAGKLEEVPRFLEMAEKHSSRAKFEPGYNYCKGLYLWYTGEPNDGLRHFNKARKDNDWGQNAVYNMIEICLNPDNETIGGEVFENLDGDMGNSTEKQESEQLAVRTAEKLLKELKPQTPAGHVQLRILENYCYLATKQKANVERALNVFIEIANTISQHHVPALLAMATAYMILKQTPRARNQLKRIAKMNWNIIDADEFEKSWLLLADIYIQSGKYDMAGELLKRCLRHNKSCCKAYEYMGYIMEKEQSFRDAAMNYEMAWKYSNQTNPTIGYKLAFNYLKAKRHVDAIDVCHKVLDAHPNYPRIRKDILDKARAALRS
;
A
#
# COMPACT_ATOMS: atom_id res chain seq x y z
N MET A 1 44.05 -31.39 46.97
CA MET A 1 43.71 -30.92 48.33
C MET A 1 44.67 -29.86 48.83
N HIS A 2 45.94 -30.17 49.14
CA HIS A 2 46.90 -29.17 49.63
C HIS A 2 47.06 -27.95 48.70
N CYS A 3 47.35 -28.17 47.41
CA CYS A 3 47.46 -27.09 46.40
C CYS A 3 46.13 -26.34 46.15
N GLN A 4 44.97 -26.96 46.44
CA GLN A 4 43.66 -26.31 46.31
C GLN A 4 43.43 -25.31 47.44
N PHE A 5 43.73 -25.67 48.69
CA PHE A 5 43.65 -24.75 49.83
C PHE A 5 44.62 -23.58 49.65
N GLN A 6 45.85 -23.84 49.20
CA GLN A 6 46.82 -22.78 48.95
C GLN A 6 46.36 -21.83 47.83
N ALA A 7 45.87 -22.34 46.69
CA ALA A 7 45.34 -21.51 45.62
C ALA A 7 44.08 -20.72 46.03
N LEU A 8 43.21 -21.32 46.85
CA LEU A 8 42.00 -20.69 47.38
C LEU A 8 42.32 -19.54 48.35
N ILE A 9 43.25 -19.75 49.28
CA ILE A 9 43.70 -18.71 50.21
C ILE A 9 44.39 -17.58 49.46
N LEU A 10 45.22 -17.89 48.45
CA LEU A 10 45.87 -16.89 47.62
C LEU A 10 44.89 -16.09 46.76
N TYR A 11 43.84 -16.74 46.25
CA TYR A 11 42.75 -16.07 45.56
C TYR A 11 42.04 -15.07 46.49
N TYR A 12 41.66 -15.48 47.70
CA TYR A 12 41.02 -14.58 48.67
C TYR A 12 41.94 -13.45 49.15
N CYS A 13 43.24 -13.71 49.26
CA CYS A 13 44.23 -12.66 49.53
C CYS A 13 44.30 -11.61 48.41
N GLN A 14 44.16 -12.02 47.15
CA GLN A 14 44.17 -11.11 45.99
C GLN A 14 42.89 -10.28 45.88
N GLU A 15 41.74 -10.89 46.17
CA GLU A 15 40.43 -10.23 46.21
C GLU A 15 40.21 -9.47 47.53
N LYS A 16 41.22 -9.42 48.42
CA LYS A 16 41.23 -8.71 49.72
C LYS A 16 40.14 -9.14 50.72
N TYR A 17 39.60 -10.36 50.59
CA TYR A 17 38.63 -10.91 51.54
C TYR A 17 39.31 -11.46 52.79
N SER A 18 39.75 -10.55 53.67
CA SER A 18 40.59 -10.89 54.83
C SER A 18 39.93 -11.87 55.83
N SER A 19 38.61 -11.84 56.00
CA SER A 19 37.86 -12.81 56.81
C SER A 19 37.91 -14.23 56.25
N HIS A 20 37.61 -14.39 54.97
CA HIS A 20 37.67 -15.70 54.32
C HIS A 20 39.09 -16.27 54.24
N VAL A 21 40.11 -15.41 54.18
CA VAL A 21 41.51 -15.83 54.30
C VAL A 21 41.76 -16.47 55.66
N VAL A 22 41.27 -15.88 56.76
CA VAL A 22 41.42 -16.40 58.13
C VAL A 22 40.65 -17.72 58.31
N ASP A 23 39.40 -17.78 57.82
CA ASP A 23 38.54 -18.96 57.95
C ASP A 23 39.12 -20.17 57.19
N VAL A 24 39.46 -19.98 55.91
CA VAL A 24 39.96 -21.06 55.05
C VAL A 24 41.36 -21.51 55.46
N SER A 25 42.20 -20.59 55.94
CA SER A 25 43.51 -20.95 56.50
C SER A 25 43.38 -21.71 57.82
N SER A 26 42.38 -21.41 58.65
CA SER A 26 42.09 -22.18 59.87
C SER A 26 41.59 -23.60 59.55
N GLU A 27 40.73 -23.75 58.53
CA GLU A 27 40.26 -25.05 58.06
C GLU A 27 41.40 -25.88 57.45
N ALA A 28 42.31 -25.23 56.71
CA ALA A 28 43.50 -25.85 56.16
C ALA A 28 44.48 -26.30 57.27
N GLN A 29 44.65 -25.50 58.33
CA GLN A 29 45.44 -25.88 59.51
C GLN A 29 44.84 -27.09 60.24
N GLY A 30 43.50 -27.16 60.35
CA GLY A 30 42.82 -28.32 60.94
C GLY A 30 43.05 -29.63 60.18
N LYS A 31 43.27 -29.58 58.86
CA LYS A 31 43.54 -30.74 57.99
C LYS A 31 45.03 -31.04 57.77
N PHE A 32 45.90 -30.03 57.86
CA PHE A 32 47.35 -30.13 57.63
C PHE A 32 48.12 -29.46 58.79
N SER A 33 47.99 -30.02 59.99
CA SER A 33 48.41 -29.45 61.28
C SER A 33 49.91 -29.15 61.47
N HIS A 34 50.77 -29.46 60.49
CA HIS A 34 52.22 -29.24 60.54
C HIS A 34 52.77 -28.43 59.37
N ASP A 35 51.91 -27.79 58.57
CA ASP A 35 52.37 -26.98 57.45
C ASP A 35 52.56 -25.49 57.83
N PRO A 36 53.80 -24.97 57.90
CA PRO A 36 54.07 -23.57 58.25
C PRO A 36 53.48 -22.56 57.25
N VAL A 37 53.09 -23.00 56.05
CA VAL A 37 52.52 -22.15 54.99
C VAL A 37 51.12 -21.66 55.37
N PHE A 38 50.27 -22.53 55.93
CA PHE A 38 48.91 -22.15 56.32
C PHE A 38 48.89 -21.32 57.60
N SER A 39 49.84 -21.52 58.51
CA SER A 39 50.05 -20.64 59.68
C SER A 39 50.47 -19.22 59.28
N PHE A 40 51.36 -19.11 58.29
CA PHE A 40 51.78 -17.82 57.75
C PHE A 40 50.62 -17.06 57.08
N LEU A 41 49.86 -17.71 56.21
CA LEU A 41 48.73 -17.08 55.50
C LEU A 41 47.58 -16.70 56.46
N HIS A 42 47.38 -17.45 57.54
CA HIS A 42 46.43 -17.11 58.59
C HIS A 42 46.83 -15.83 59.34
N ALA A 43 48.10 -15.72 59.73
CA ALA A 43 48.62 -14.51 60.37
C ALA A 43 48.54 -13.28 59.45
N TYR A 44 48.77 -13.46 58.14
CA TYR A 44 48.56 -12.40 57.14
C TYR A 44 47.08 -11.96 57.08
N GLY A 45 46.13 -12.89 57.09
CA GLY A 45 44.70 -12.58 57.12
C GLY A 45 44.30 -11.73 58.34
N LEU A 46 44.76 -12.10 59.54
CA LEU A 46 44.50 -11.36 60.79
C LEU A 46 45.12 -9.96 60.78
N LEU A 47 46.32 -9.81 60.19
CA LEU A 47 46.98 -8.51 60.05
C LEU A 47 46.19 -7.58 59.13
N MET A 48 45.64 -8.11 58.04
CA MET A 48 44.81 -7.35 57.10
C MET A 48 43.42 -6.99 57.66
N GLN A 49 42.94 -7.68 58.70
CA GLN A 49 41.71 -7.30 59.44
C GLN A 49 41.94 -6.16 60.45
N GLY A 50 43.20 -5.70 60.64
CA GLY A 50 43.53 -4.64 61.60
C GLY A 50 43.47 -5.08 63.06
N VAL A 51 43.39 -6.39 63.33
CA VAL A 51 43.23 -6.96 64.68
C VAL A 51 44.56 -7.04 65.45
N LEU A 52 45.70 -6.97 64.74
CA LEU A 52 47.05 -7.05 65.33
C LEU A 52 47.72 -5.67 65.40
N PRO A 53 48.24 -5.24 66.57
CA PRO A 53 49.03 -4.02 66.68
C PRO A 53 50.39 -4.21 65.99
N VAL A 54 50.80 -3.21 65.20
CA VAL A 54 52.01 -3.25 64.36
C VAL A 54 53.10 -2.39 65.00
N ASP A 55 54.05 -3.00 65.71
CA ASP A 55 55.23 -2.30 66.24
C ASP A 55 56.25 -2.03 65.14
N ARG A 56 56.41 -0.74 64.77
CA ARG A 56 57.26 -0.31 63.65
C ARG A 56 58.76 -0.54 63.90
N ASP A 57 59.19 -0.59 65.15
CA ASP A 57 60.61 -0.73 65.52
C ASP A 57 61.09 -2.18 65.38
N VAL A 58 60.24 -3.15 65.78
CA VAL A 58 60.50 -4.59 65.62
C VAL A 58 60.55 -4.99 64.13
N ILE A 59 59.75 -4.32 63.28
CA ILE A 59 59.74 -4.54 61.83
C ILE A 59 61.05 -4.09 61.18
N GLN A 60 61.64 -2.95 61.60
CA GLN A 60 62.94 -2.51 61.07
C GLN A 60 64.07 -3.46 61.45
N GLU A 61 64.04 -4.02 62.66
CA GLU A 61 65.03 -4.98 63.14
C GLU A 61 64.93 -6.33 62.39
N LEU A 62 63.70 -6.80 62.14
CA LEU A 62 63.42 -7.97 61.31
C LEU A 62 63.77 -7.74 59.83
N ASP A 63 63.51 -6.56 59.26
CA ASP A 63 63.92 -6.19 57.88
C ASP A 63 65.44 -6.21 57.70
N GLY A 64 66.20 -5.88 58.76
CA GLY A 64 67.66 -6.01 58.82
C GLY A 64 68.12 -7.47 58.74
N ARG A 65 67.56 -8.34 59.60
CA ARG A 65 67.87 -9.79 59.63
C ARG A 65 67.49 -10.50 58.33
N VAL A 66 66.35 -10.15 57.73
CA VAL A 66 65.90 -10.73 56.45
C VAL A 66 66.87 -10.40 55.30
N LYS A 67 67.55 -9.25 55.31
CA LYS A 67 68.57 -8.91 54.29
C LYS A 67 69.83 -9.76 54.41
N GLU A 68 70.22 -10.16 55.62
CA GLU A 68 71.40 -11.00 55.87
C GLU A 68 71.12 -12.46 55.52
N GLU A 69 69.98 -13.00 55.96
CA GLU A 69 69.54 -14.37 55.65
C GLU A 69 69.16 -14.56 54.17
N ARG A 70 68.90 -13.48 53.42
CA ARG A 70 68.68 -13.50 51.95
C ARG A 70 69.82 -14.21 51.20
N LYS A 71 71.04 -14.24 51.73
CA LYS A 71 72.21 -14.84 51.06
C LYS A 71 72.27 -16.36 51.20
N THR A 72 71.75 -16.93 52.28
CA THR A 72 71.78 -18.36 52.64
C THR A 72 70.41 -19.05 52.52
N ALA A 73 69.36 -18.30 52.17
CA ALA A 73 67.99 -18.77 52.08
C ALA A 73 67.79 -19.92 51.07
N SER A 74 66.98 -20.91 51.47
CA SER A 74 66.55 -22.00 50.61
C SER A 74 65.60 -21.51 49.50
N PRO A 75 65.48 -22.23 48.37
CA PRO A 75 64.55 -21.87 47.28
C PRO A 75 63.09 -21.69 47.75
N LYS A 76 62.62 -22.49 48.73
CA LYS A 76 61.28 -22.36 49.31
C LYS A 76 61.12 -21.09 50.14
N ALA A 77 62.12 -20.71 50.94
CA ALA A 77 62.08 -19.46 51.70
C ALA A 77 62.06 -18.22 50.78
N LEU A 78 62.83 -18.26 49.68
CA LEU A 78 62.83 -17.20 48.66
C LEU A 78 61.48 -17.09 47.93
N TYR A 79 60.82 -18.23 47.67
CA TYR A 79 59.47 -18.28 47.10
C TYR A 79 58.44 -17.58 47.99
N TYR A 80 58.38 -17.91 49.28
CA TYR A 80 57.40 -17.30 50.20
C TYR A 80 57.68 -15.82 50.46
N ALA A 81 58.95 -15.42 50.54
CA ALA A 81 59.32 -14.00 50.61
C ALA A 81 58.87 -13.23 49.35
N GLY A 82 59.04 -13.82 48.17
CA GLY A 82 58.53 -13.26 46.91
C GLY A 82 57.01 -13.16 46.89
N LEU A 83 56.31 -14.18 47.37
CA LEU A 83 54.85 -14.24 47.44
C LEU A 83 54.28 -13.16 48.39
N LEU A 84 54.87 -12.98 49.56
CA LEU A 84 54.47 -11.93 50.51
C LEU A 84 54.67 -10.53 49.92
N LEU A 85 55.84 -10.28 49.33
CA LEU A 85 56.14 -8.98 48.71
C LEU A 85 55.18 -8.66 47.56
N TRP A 86 54.75 -9.69 46.82
CA TRP A 86 53.74 -9.55 45.78
C TRP A 86 52.34 -9.24 46.35
N LEU A 87 51.90 -9.94 47.40
CA LEU A 87 50.64 -9.67 48.07
C LEU A 87 50.58 -8.25 48.69
N LEU A 88 51.73 -7.73 49.14
CA LEU A 88 51.89 -6.34 49.61
C LEU A 88 52.00 -5.30 48.47
N GLY A 89 51.88 -5.71 47.20
CA GLY A 89 51.94 -4.83 46.03
C GLY A 89 53.36 -4.37 45.63
N ARG A 90 54.42 -4.87 46.27
CA ARG A 90 55.83 -4.53 45.98
C ARG A 90 56.41 -5.43 44.87
N ASN A 91 55.82 -5.31 43.67
CA ASN A 91 56.06 -6.21 42.53
C ASN A 91 57.53 -6.29 42.07
N ASP A 92 58.26 -5.17 42.06
CA ASP A 92 59.65 -5.15 41.59
C ASP A 92 60.59 -5.88 42.56
N LYS A 93 60.39 -5.72 43.88
CA LYS A 93 61.14 -6.47 44.89
C LYS A 93 60.75 -7.94 44.86
N ALA A 94 59.47 -8.27 44.73
CA ALA A 94 59.01 -9.66 44.61
C ALA A 94 59.70 -10.38 43.43
N ARG A 95 59.81 -9.71 42.27
CA ARG A 95 60.47 -10.24 41.07
C ARG A 95 61.93 -10.61 41.33
N GLU A 96 62.70 -9.76 42.01
CA GLU A 96 64.12 -10.05 42.30
C GLU A 96 64.32 -11.33 43.12
N TYR A 97 63.45 -11.58 44.10
CA TYR A 97 63.53 -12.75 44.96
C TYR A 97 63.16 -14.03 44.20
N VAL A 98 62.15 -13.94 43.33
CA VAL A 98 61.72 -15.05 42.46
C VAL A 98 62.75 -15.33 41.35
N ASP A 99 63.37 -14.32 40.76
CA ASP A 99 64.44 -14.50 39.77
C ASP A 99 65.68 -15.18 40.39
N ARG A 100 65.99 -14.84 41.64
CA ARG A 100 67.07 -15.50 42.39
C ARG A 100 66.73 -16.96 42.69
N MET A 101 65.49 -17.26 43.06
CA MET A 101 65.00 -18.63 43.23
C MET A 101 65.17 -19.44 41.95
N ILE A 102 64.70 -18.92 40.80
CA ILE A 102 64.79 -19.60 39.49
C ILE A 102 66.24 -19.84 39.07
N LYS A 103 67.17 -18.93 39.43
CA LYS A 103 68.62 -19.11 39.19
C LYS A 103 69.25 -20.22 40.06
N ILE A 104 68.80 -20.37 41.30
CA ILE A 104 69.32 -21.39 42.24
C ILE A 104 68.74 -22.77 41.91
N SER A 105 67.46 -22.84 41.56
CA SER A 105 66.76 -24.05 41.16
C SER A 105 66.27 -23.89 39.72
N SER A 106 67.13 -24.20 38.75
CA SER A 106 66.80 -24.18 37.32
C SER A 106 65.60 -25.09 37.04
N GLY A 107 64.42 -24.50 36.82
CA GLY A 107 63.18 -25.23 36.50
C GLY A 107 62.19 -25.40 37.65
N SER A 108 62.31 -24.67 38.77
CA SER A 108 61.27 -24.71 39.82
C SER A 108 59.93 -24.16 39.32
N LYS A 109 58.93 -25.03 39.18
CA LYS A 109 57.58 -24.69 38.65
C LYS A 109 56.89 -23.56 39.42
N GLU A 110 56.88 -23.65 40.75
CA GLU A 110 56.27 -22.65 41.64
C GLU A 110 56.86 -21.24 41.40
N GLY A 111 58.18 -21.14 41.23
CA GLY A 111 58.86 -19.88 40.92
C GLY A 111 58.50 -19.30 39.55
N ILE A 112 58.38 -20.14 38.52
CA ILE A 112 57.98 -19.71 37.16
C ILE A 112 56.52 -19.21 37.16
N VAL A 113 55.63 -19.91 37.87
CA VAL A 113 54.22 -19.51 37.99
C VAL A 113 54.09 -18.19 38.74
N LEU A 114 54.76 -18.03 39.89
CA LEU A 114 54.75 -16.79 40.66
C LEU A 114 55.37 -15.62 39.88
N LYS A 115 56.43 -15.87 39.10
CA LYS A 115 56.99 -14.87 38.17
C LYS A 115 55.98 -14.43 37.11
N GLY A 116 55.24 -15.39 36.53
CA GLY A 116 54.15 -15.11 35.59
C GLY A 116 53.09 -14.18 36.20
N TRP A 117 52.69 -14.43 37.45
CA TRP A 117 51.72 -13.60 38.18
C TRP A 117 52.23 -12.19 38.52
N ILE A 118 53.49 -12.07 38.95
CA ILE A 118 54.12 -10.78 39.24
C ILE A 118 54.22 -9.92 37.97
N ASP A 119 54.61 -10.53 36.85
CA ASP A 119 54.74 -9.83 35.57
C ASP A 119 53.37 -9.42 34.99
N LEU A 120 52.35 -10.26 35.16
CA LEU A 120 50.97 -9.96 34.75
C LEU A 120 50.36 -8.78 35.54
N ARG A 121 50.61 -8.71 36.84
CA ARG A 121 50.06 -7.66 37.74
C ARG A 121 50.94 -6.41 37.82
N SER A 122 52.02 -6.36 37.06
CA SER A 122 52.83 -5.15 36.93
C SER A 122 52.18 -4.20 35.91
N ASN A 123 52.14 -2.89 36.19
CA ASN A 123 51.61 -1.85 35.28
C ASN A 123 52.47 -1.64 34.01
N LYS A 124 53.22 -2.65 33.56
CA LYS A 124 54.14 -2.59 32.42
C LYS A 124 53.72 -3.64 31.38
N ASP A 125 53.08 -3.19 30.31
CA ASP A 125 52.56 -4.03 29.21
C ASP A 125 53.59 -5.00 28.61
N ALA A 126 54.86 -4.59 28.55
CA ALA A 126 55.95 -5.41 28.02
C ALA A 126 56.20 -6.69 28.84
N TYR A 127 55.97 -6.65 30.15
CA TYR A 127 56.12 -7.81 31.05
C TYR A 127 54.85 -8.67 31.04
N ALA A 128 53.67 -8.04 31.03
CA ALA A 128 52.41 -8.77 30.91
C ALA A 128 52.30 -9.58 29.61
N LYS A 129 52.90 -9.14 28.50
CA LYS A 129 52.95 -9.95 27.25
C LYS A 129 53.84 -11.20 27.35
N LYS A 130 54.84 -11.19 28.25
CA LYS A 130 55.78 -12.32 28.45
C LYS A 130 55.24 -13.37 29.42
N SER A 131 54.32 -12.99 30.33
CA SER A 131 53.79 -13.88 31.36
C SER A 131 53.07 -15.12 30.80
N GLY A 132 52.37 -15.00 29.65
CA GLY A 132 51.72 -16.13 28.98
C GLY A 132 52.67 -17.30 28.69
N LYS A 133 53.91 -17.00 28.27
CA LYS A 133 54.93 -18.04 28.00
C LYS A 133 55.35 -18.78 29.28
N TYR A 134 55.45 -18.07 30.40
CA TYR A 134 55.80 -18.67 31.69
C TYR A 134 54.68 -19.60 32.18
N PHE A 135 53.42 -19.24 31.97
CA PHE A 135 52.29 -20.12 32.30
C PHE A 135 52.24 -21.36 31.38
N ASP A 136 52.48 -21.21 30.08
CA ASP A 136 52.55 -22.34 29.15
C ASP A 136 53.70 -23.29 29.46
N GLU A 137 54.87 -22.76 29.86
CA GLU A 137 56.02 -23.56 30.31
C GLU A 137 55.71 -24.35 31.58
N ALA A 138 55.01 -23.75 32.54
CA ALA A 138 54.63 -24.42 33.78
C ALA A 138 53.60 -25.56 33.57
N LEU A 139 52.75 -25.47 32.55
CA LEU A 139 51.64 -26.40 32.30
C LEU A 139 52.01 -27.65 31.47
N LYS A 140 53.23 -27.76 30.92
CA LYS A 140 53.65 -28.87 30.03
C LYS A 140 53.71 -30.26 30.69
N GLU A 141 53.91 -30.33 32.01
CA GLU A 141 54.20 -31.60 32.70
C GLU A 141 53.09 -32.07 33.65
N LYS A 142 52.39 -31.16 34.34
CA LYS A 142 51.24 -31.44 35.23
C LYS A 142 50.32 -30.21 35.29
N SER A 143 49.01 -30.44 35.37
CA SER A 143 48.02 -29.38 35.59
C SER A 143 48.13 -28.81 37.01
N ASP A 144 48.42 -27.52 37.13
CA ASP A 144 48.40 -26.77 38.40
C ASP A 144 47.30 -25.70 38.36
N ILE A 145 46.45 -25.65 39.40
CA ILE A 145 45.33 -24.69 39.51
C ILE A 145 45.87 -23.27 39.49
N PHE A 146 46.96 -22.99 40.20
CA PHE A 146 47.48 -21.64 40.33
C PHE A 146 48.06 -21.12 39.01
N ALA A 147 48.66 -22.00 38.20
CA ALA A 147 49.13 -21.71 36.85
C ALA A 147 47.97 -21.55 35.84
N LEU A 148 46.95 -22.42 35.91
CA LEU A 148 45.76 -22.33 35.05
C LEU A 148 44.97 -21.04 35.33
N MET A 149 44.80 -20.64 36.59
CA MET A 149 44.18 -19.36 36.95
C MET A 149 45.01 -18.17 36.46
N GLY A 150 46.33 -18.25 36.51
CA GLY A 150 47.21 -17.20 35.96
C GLY A 150 47.07 -17.05 34.45
N LYS A 151 46.87 -18.18 33.75
CA LYS A 151 46.60 -18.20 32.31
C LYS A 151 45.22 -17.62 31.96
N VAL A 152 44.19 -17.86 32.77
CA VAL A 152 42.86 -17.24 32.63
C VAL A 152 43.00 -15.72 32.71
N HIS A 153 43.66 -15.18 33.74
CA HIS A 153 43.87 -13.74 33.88
C HIS A 153 44.77 -13.12 32.80
N TYR A 154 45.73 -13.90 32.25
CA TYR A 154 46.49 -13.47 31.08
C TYR A 154 45.62 -13.30 29.84
N TYR A 155 44.69 -14.23 29.61
CA TYR A 155 43.73 -14.12 28.51
C TYR A 155 42.73 -12.98 28.70
N GLU A 156 42.29 -12.73 29.93
CA GLU A 156 41.48 -11.54 30.27
C GLU A 156 42.23 -10.24 29.96
N PHE A 157 43.50 -10.12 30.35
CA PHE A 157 44.34 -8.95 30.04
C PHE A 157 44.52 -8.74 28.53
N ARG A 158 44.55 -9.82 27.75
CA ARG A 158 44.61 -9.79 26.28
C ARG A 158 43.25 -9.55 25.61
N GLN A 159 42.17 -9.42 26.38
CA GLN A 159 40.78 -9.39 25.90
C GLN A 159 40.37 -10.63 25.08
N ASN A 160 41.04 -11.78 25.30
CA ASN A 160 40.71 -13.05 24.67
C ASN A 160 39.82 -13.90 25.60
N TYR A 161 38.55 -13.55 25.72
CA TYR A 161 37.63 -14.15 26.68
C TYR A 161 37.24 -15.60 26.35
N SER A 162 37.24 -16.01 25.07
CA SER A 162 36.97 -17.40 24.68
C SER A 162 38.09 -18.35 25.12
N GLY A 163 39.36 -17.94 24.90
CA GLY A 163 40.51 -18.69 25.40
C GLY A 163 40.54 -18.78 26.94
N ALA A 164 40.12 -17.72 27.64
CA ALA A 164 39.95 -17.72 29.09
C ALA A 164 38.88 -18.74 29.54
N LEU A 165 37.74 -18.79 28.85
CA LEU A 165 36.64 -19.71 29.14
C LEU A 165 37.02 -21.19 28.91
N GLU A 166 37.80 -21.49 27.87
CA GLU A 166 38.32 -22.85 27.66
C GLU A 166 39.22 -23.29 28.82
N THR A 167 40.13 -22.42 29.24
CA THR A 167 41.02 -22.71 30.38
C THR A 167 40.28 -22.84 31.70
N ILE A 168 39.23 -22.04 31.95
CA ILE A 168 38.43 -22.18 33.19
C ILE A 168 37.59 -23.46 33.19
N ASN A 169 37.08 -23.89 32.03
CA ASN A 169 36.40 -25.18 31.91
C ASN A 169 37.35 -26.35 32.22
N GLN A 170 38.61 -26.27 31.78
CA GLN A 170 39.64 -27.24 32.16
C GLN A 170 39.86 -27.27 33.68
N VAL A 171 39.89 -26.11 34.35
CA VAL A 171 39.99 -26.02 35.83
C VAL A 171 38.79 -26.65 36.52
N ILE A 172 37.57 -26.41 36.04
CA ILE A 172 36.35 -26.95 36.65
C ILE A 172 36.28 -28.48 36.51
N VAL A 173 36.69 -29.03 35.36
CA VAL A 173 36.73 -30.49 35.12
C VAL A 173 37.81 -31.16 35.98
N SER A 174 39.00 -30.55 36.07
CA SER A 174 40.11 -31.09 36.85
C SER A 174 39.94 -30.91 38.37
N TYR A 175 39.24 -29.85 38.81
CA TYR A 175 39.07 -29.51 40.22
C TYR A 175 37.65 -28.99 40.56
N PRO A 176 36.65 -29.89 40.64
CA PRO A 176 35.25 -29.50 40.87
C PRO A 176 34.94 -28.83 42.21
N SER A 177 35.81 -28.98 43.22
CA SER A 177 35.65 -28.39 44.56
C SER A 177 36.14 -26.94 44.68
N PHE A 178 36.76 -26.39 43.63
CA PHE A 178 37.30 -25.03 43.62
C PHE A 178 36.25 -24.01 43.16
N LEU A 179 35.45 -23.51 44.11
CA LEU A 179 34.33 -22.58 43.86
C LEU A 179 34.72 -21.27 43.13
N PRO A 180 35.90 -20.65 43.36
CA PRO A 180 36.29 -19.43 42.64
C PRO A 180 36.36 -19.59 41.13
N ALA A 181 36.64 -20.81 40.61
CA ALA A 181 36.61 -21.03 39.16
C ALA A 181 35.20 -20.96 38.58
N LEU A 182 34.17 -21.39 39.33
CA LEU A 182 32.77 -21.21 38.93
C LEU A 182 32.37 -19.72 38.97
N ALA A 183 32.82 -18.97 39.98
CA ALA A 183 32.59 -17.53 40.07
C ALA A 183 33.27 -16.74 38.92
N LYS A 184 34.53 -17.07 38.58
CA LYS A 184 35.21 -16.48 37.41
C LYS A 184 34.59 -16.92 36.08
N LYS A 185 34.16 -18.19 35.95
CA LYS A 185 33.42 -18.65 34.76
C LYS A 185 32.13 -17.85 34.56
N MET A 186 31.37 -17.61 35.63
CA MET A 186 30.17 -16.78 35.61
C MET A 186 30.48 -15.36 35.11
N LYS A 187 31.54 -14.71 35.61
CA LYS A 187 31.97 -13.37 35.17
C LYS A 187 32.43 -13.35 33.70
N LEU A 188 33.14 -14.38 33.23
CA LEU A 188 33.59 -14.51 31.83
C LEU A 188 32.42 -14.73 30.85
N LEU A 189 31.45 -15.56 31.23
CA LEU A 189 30.25 -15.80 30.41
C LEU A 189 29.43 -14.52 30.24
N LEU A 190 29.35 -13.69 31.29
CA LEU A 190 28.75 -12.35 31.20
C LEU A 190 29.49 -11.47 30.18
N THR A 191 30.83 -11.44 30.21
CA THR A 191 31.60 -10.63 29.25
C THR A 191 31.41 -11.08 27.80
N LEU A 192 31.10 -12.37 27.59
CA LEU A 192 30.77 -12.96 26.30
C LEU A 192 29.28 -12.82 25.92
N GLN A 193 28.46 -12.20 26.77
CA GLN A 193 27.02 -11.98 26.61
C GLN A 193 26.17 -13.28 26.61
N ASP A 194 26.68 -14.38 27.17
CA ASP A 194 25.97 -15.66 27.26
C ASP A 194 25.24 -15.78 28.62
N TRP A 195 24.03 -15.23 28.68
CA TRP A 195 23.24 -15.12 29.91
C TRP A 195 22.72 -16.46 30.43
N GLU A 196 22.29 -17.37 29.54
CA GLU A 196 21.75 -18.67 29.92
C GLU A 196 22.79 -19.50 30.68
N GLN A 197 24.01 -19.58 30.13
CA GLN A 197 25.11 -20.29 30.79
C GLN A 197 25.60 -19.57 32.05
N THR A 198 25.46 -18.24 32.11
CA THR A 198 25.80 -17.45 33.29
C THR A 198 24.88 -17.79 34.47
N ILE A 199 23.58 -17.91 34.23
CA ILE A 199 22.58 -18.30 35.26
C ILE A 199 22.83 -19.72 35.73
N ASP A 200 23.06 -20.66 34.80
CA ASP A 200 23.39 -22.05 35.13
C ASP A 200 24.63 -22.13 36.02
N ALA A 201 25.67 -21.33 35.72
CA ALA A 201 26.87 -21.25 36.54
C ALA A 201 26.57 -20.64 37.92
N ALA A 202 25.75 -19.60 38.01
CA ALA A 202 25.33 -18.97 39.26
C ALA A 202 24.49 -19.90 40.14
N GLN A 203 23.52 -20.62 39.55
CA GLN A 203 22.70 -21.60 40.26
C GLN A 203 23.52 -22.80 40.75
N ARG A 204 24.47 -23.29 39.95
CA ARG A 204 25.43 -24.33 40.38
C ARG A 204 26.32 -23.85 41.52
N LEU A 205 26.70 -22.56 41.53
CA LEU A 205 27.44 -21.96 42.65
C LEU A 205 26.56 -21.91 43.91
N LEU A 206 25.29 -21.51 43.80
CA LEU A 206 24.35 -21.44 44.94
C LEU A 206 23.96 -22.80 45.52
N GLN A 207 23.91 -23.85 44.68
CA GLN A 207 23.70 -25.23 45.16
C GLN A 207 24.85 -25.70 46.06
N ARG A 208 26.06 -25.17 45.86
CA ARG A 208 27.26 -25.49 46.66
C ARG A 208 27.41 -24.56 47.85
N ASP A 209 27.12 -23.27 47.66
CA ASP A 209 27.18 -22.23 48.68
C ASP A 209 25.95 -21.32 48.58
N LYS A 210 24.97 -21.57 49.46
CA LYS A 210 23.67 -20.90 49.44
C LYS A 210 23.73 -19.39 49.69
N ASN A 211 24.79 -18.90 50.33
CA ASN A 211 24.92 -17.51 50.75
C ASN A 211 25.95 -16.73 49.92
N ASN A 212 26.34 -17.25 48.74
CA ASN A 212 27.34 -16.60 47.91
C ASN A 212 26.81 -15.28 47.33
N LEU A 213 27.35 -14.15 47.81
CA LEU A 213 26.93 -12.81 47.42
C LEU A 213 27.12 -12.55 45.92
N GLU A 214 28.17 -13.08 45.29
CA GLU A 214 28.44 -12.84 43.87
C GLU A 214 27.40 -13.52 42.97
N ALA A 215 26.97 -14.74 43.30
CA ALA A 215 25.91 -15.42 42.55
C ALA A 215 24.54 -14.77 42.75
N LEU A 216 24.21 -14.35 43.98
CA LEU A 216 22.97 -13.63 44.25
C LEU A 216 22.93 -12.28 43.52
N ARG A 217 24.04 -11.53 43.51
CA ARG A 217 24.18 -10.28 42.74
C ARG A 217 24.02 -10.51 41.24
N MET A 218 24.54 -11.61 40.71
CA MET A 218 24.41 -11.97 39.28
C MET A 218 23.00 -12.41 38.89
N LEU A 219 22.29 -13.13 39.76
CA LEU A 219 20.88 -13.46 39.53
C LEU A 219 20.00 -12.22 39.62
N ALA A 220 20.26 -11.31 40.57
CA ALA A 220 19.57 -10.01 40.65
C ALA A 220 19.86 -9.15 39.41
N LEU A 221 21.10 -9.13 38.93
CA LEU A 221 21.45 -8.44 37.68
C LEU A 221 20.70 -9.04 36.49
N HIS A 222 20.59 -10.37 36.40
CA HIS A 222 19.84 -11.04 35.34
C HIS A 222 18.35 -10.69 35.38
N SER A 223 17.71 -10.79 36.55
CA SER A 223 16.28 -10.50 36.67
C SER A 223 15.96 -9.03 36.34
N LEU A 224 16.83 -8.10 36.76
CA LEU A 224 16.71 -6.68 36.40
C LEU A 224 16.96 -6.41 34.90
N CYS A 225 17.95 -7.07 34.29
CA CYS A 225 18.34 -6.78 32.91
C CYS A 225 17.51 -7.50 31.85
N ARG A 226 16.92 -8.66 32.14
CA ARG A 226 16.25 -9.53 31.15
C ARG A 226 14.78 -9.79 31.48
N GLU A 227 14.45 -10.10 32.72
CA GLU A 227 13.11 -10.52 33.11
C GLU A 227 12.19 -9.31 33.40
N GLY A 228 12.76 -8.21 33.89
CA GLY A 228 12.01 -6.97 34.14
C GLY A 228 11.12 -7.03 35.39
N ASP A 229 11.28 -8.04 36.25
CA ASP A 229 10.54 -8.23 37.49
C ASP A 229 11.01 -7.28 38.60
N ALA A 230 10.67 -5.99 38.45
CA ALA A 230 11.04 -4.95 39.39
C ALA A 230 10.31 -5.09 40.75
N GLY A 231 9.16 -5.76 40.80
CA GLY A 231 8.30 -5.84 41.99
C GLY A 231 8.89 -6.67 43.13
N GLU A 232 9.39 -7.87 42.84
CA GLU A 232 10.01 -8.74 43.85
C GLU A 232 11.44 -8.30 44.18
N VAL A 233 12.20 -7.83 43.19
CA VAL A 233 13.60 -7.41 43.38
C VAL A 233 13.68 -6.09 44.16
N ASN A 234 12.83 -5.09 43.88
CA ASN A 234 12.93 -3.81 44.58
C ASN A 234 12.55 -3.92 46.07
N VAL A 235 11.48 -4.64 46.42
CA VAL A 235 11.04 -4.72 47.82
C VAL A 235 11.99 -5.58 48.66
N ILE A 236 12.53 -6.66 48.08
CA ILE A 236 13.43 -7.57 48.78
C ILE A 236 14.85 -7.00 48.81
N CYS A 237 15.39 -6.49 47.70
CA CYS A 237 16.75 -5.96 47.67
C CYS A 237 16.88 -4.62 48.39
N TYR A 238 16.03 -3.60 48.13
CA TYR A 238 16.16 -2.31 48.80
C TYR A 238 15.89 -2.40 50.31
N GLY A 239 14.92 -3.21 50.74
CA GLY A 239 14.65 -3.39 52.17
C GLY A 239 15.79 -4.10 52.92
N HIS A 240 16.50 -5.02 52.26
CA HIS A 240 17.66 -5.71 52.83
C HIS A 240 18.95 -4.89 52.72
N THR A 241 19.20 -4.22 51.59
CA THR A 241 20.39 -3.35 51.41
C THR A 241 20.33 -2.15 52.33
N HIS A 242 19.16 -1.50 52.46
CA HIS A 242 18.97 -0.39 53.41
C HIS A 242 19.30 -0.82 54.83
N ARG A 243 18.74 -1.95 55.29
CA ARG A 243 19.05 -2.51 56.62
C ARG A 243 20.51 -2.92 56.78
N MET A 244 21.18 -3.38 55.71
CA MET A 244 22.60 -3.74 55.75
C MET A 244 23.49 -2.50 55.85
N VAL A 245 23.21 -1.44 55.08
CA VAL A 245 23.96 -0.18 55.13
C VAL A 245 23.72 0.53 56.46
N GLU A 246 22.48 0.52 56.98
CA GLU A 246 22.18 1.03 58.32
C GLU A 246 22.99 0.29 59.41
N ARG A 247 23.12 -1.03 59.31
CA ARG A 247 23.93 -1.84 60.23
C ARG A 247 25.43 -1.61 60.05
N ALA A 248 25.89 -1.43 58.82
CA ALA A 248 27.29 -1.12 58.52
C ALA A 248 27.67 0.25 59.07
N PHE A 249 26.82 1.25 58.90
CA PHE A 249 26.99 2.58 59.47
C PHE A 249 26.96 2.55 61.01
N ALA A 250 26.13 1.68 61.61
CA ALA A 250 26.14 1.47 63.07
C ALA A 250 27.44 0.83 63.59
N GLN A 251 28.16 0.06 62.76
CA GLN A 251 29.46 -0.55 63.09
C GLN A 251 30.65 0.38 62.80
N ALA A 252 30.54 1.24 61.78
CA ALA A 252 31.55 2.20 61.34
C ALA A 252 30.95 3.61 61.24
N SER A 253 30.65 4.22 62.39
CA SER A 253 29.89 5.49 62.49
C SER A 253 30.65 6.77 62.07
N SER A 254 31.88 6.63 61.57
CA SER A 254 32.74 7.73 61.12
C SER A 254 32.87 7.83 59.60
N ASP A 255 32.24 6.92 58.86
CA ASP A 255 32.36 6.83 57.41
C ASP A 255 31.32 7.71 56.70
N SER A 256 31.77 8.72 55.95
CA SER A 256 30.91 9.66 55.23
C SER A 256 30.25 9.02 54.00
N GLU A 257 30.90 8.03 53.37
CA GLU A 257 30.42 7.36 52.16
C GLU A 257 29.15 6.51 52.42
N LEU A 258 29.08 5.86 53.59
CA LEU A 258 27.91 5.09 54.01
C LEU A 258 26.70 5.99 54.32
N ALA A 259 26.93 7.20 54.84
CA ALA A 259 25.87 8.19 55.08
C ALA A 259 25.31 8.77 53.76
N THR A 260 26.16 8.97 52.74
CA THR A 260 25.71 9.36 51.41
C THR A 260 24.86 8.29 50.74
N GLU A 261 25.24 7.01 50.83
CA GLU A 261 24.48 5.90 50.28
C GLU A 261 23.09 5.74 50.93
N LEU A 262 22.98 5.97 52.26
CA LEU A 262 21.68 6.00 52.95
C LEU A 262 20.79 7.14 52.45
N GLY A 263 21.37 8.32 52.21
CA GLY A 263 20.68 9.44 51.60
C GLY A 263 20.17 9.09 50.19
N TYR A 264 20.99 8.43 49.38
CA TYR A 264 20.67 8.04 48.00
C TYR A 264 19.51 7.06 47.92
N GLN A 265 19.54 6.00 48.74
CA GLN A 265 18.45 5.04 48.82
C GLN A 265 17.11 5.68 49.21
N LEU A 266 17.13 6.71 50.07
CA LEU A 266 15.94 7.45 50.45
C LEU A 266 15.40 8.36 49.34
N VAL A 267 16.29 8.88 48.46
CA VAL A 267 15.88 9.60 47.24
C VAL A 267 15.16 8.65 46.28
N LEU A 268 15.69 7.44 46.06
CA LEU A 268 15.05 6.41 45.23
C LEU A 268 13.66 6.01 45.76
N LEU A 269 13.46 6.05 47.08
CA LEU A 269 12.16 5.82 47.74
C LEU A 269 11.21 7.03 47.68
N GLY A 270 11.62 8.16 47.08
CA GLY A 270 10.84 9.38 46.99
C GLY A 270 10.72 10.17 48.32
N ARG A 271 11.49 9.81 49.35
CA ARG A 271 11.49 10.47 50.67
C ARG A 271 12.53 11.58 50.73
N VAL A 272 12.39 12.56 49.83
CA VAL A 272 13.36 13.65 49.58
C VAL A 272 13.74 14.43 50.85
N LYS A 273 12.78 14.68 51.74
CA LYS A 273 12.98 15.42 53.00
C LYS A 273 13.88 14.70 54.01
N GLU A 274 13.85 13.38 54.01
CA GLU A 274 14.67 12.57 54.92
C GLU A 274 16.05 12.32 54.33
N ALA A 275 16.13 12.11 53.01
CA ALA A 275 17.39 12.08 52.29
C ALA A 275 18.21 13.37 52.53
N MET A 276 17.55 14.53 52.50
CA MET A 276 18.21 15.82 52.76
C MET A 276 18.82 15.91 54.18
N LYS A 277 18.26 15.21 55.17
CA LYS A 277 18.85 15.14 56.53
C LYS A 277 20.12 14.30 56.55
N TRP A 278 20.10 13.15 55.87
CA TRP A 278 21.25 12.25 55.79
C TRP A 278 22.43 12.84 55.01
N TYR A 279 22.14 13.60 53.95
CA TYR A 279 23.18 14.32 53.22
C TYR A 279 23.80 15.46 54.03
N LYS A 280 23.00 16.16 54.86
CA LYS A 280 23.55 17.13 55.81
C LYS A 280 24.43 16.46 56.87
N THR A 281 24.07 15.26 57.34
CA THR A 281 24.92 14.52 58.28
C THR A 281 26.21 14.01 57.65
N ALA A 282 26.21 13.62 56.37
CA ALA A 282 27.43 13.25 55.67
C ALA A 282 28.41 14.44 55.54
N MET A 283 27.89 15.63 55.25
CA MET A 283 28.69 16.85 55.17
C MET A 283 29.31 17.25 56.51
N THR A 284 28.64 16.98 57.65
CA THR A 284 29.22 17.22 58.98
C THR A 284 30.32 16.24 59.36
N LEU A 285 30.36 15.06 58.72
CA LEU A 285 31.39 14.04 58.95
C LEU A 285 32.65 14.31 58.10
N ASP A 286 32.46 14.79 56.86
CA ASP A 286 33.55 15.17 55.96
C ASP A 286 33.16 16.38 55.08
N GLU A 287 33.73 17.54 55.41
CA GLU A 287 33.52 18.81 54.69
C GLU A 287 34.13 18.81 53.28
N SER A 288 35.02 17.86 52.97
CA SER A 288 35.71 17.74 51.67
C SER A 288 35.04 16.77 50.70
N SER A 289 33.97 16.09 51.13
CA SER A 289 33.29 15.05 50.34
C SER A 289 32.49 15.64 49.16
N VAL A 290 33.09 15.57 47.98
CA VAL A 290 32.52 16.07 46.71
C VAL A 290 31.23 15.33 46.32
N SER A 291 31.11 14.03 46.64
CA SER A 291 29.94 13.19 46.35
C SER A 291 28.68 13.60 47.14
N ALA A 292 28.85 14.17 48.35
CA ALA A 292 27.75 14.65 49.18
C ALA A 292 27.17 16.01 48.71
N LEU A 293 27.87 16.69 47.79
CA LEU A 293 27.53 18.04 47.31
C LEU A 293 27.07 18.09 45.83
N ILE A 294 27.69 17.29 44.94
CA ILE A 294 27.64 17.53 43.47
C ILE A 294 26.47 16.87 42.72
N GLY A 295 26.04 15.65 43.03
CA GLY A 295 25.30 14.84 42.04
C GLY A 295 23.95 14.28 42.52
N GLU A 296 23.93 13.62 43.67
CA GLU A 296 22.76 12.83 44.13
C GLU A 296 22.07 13.40 45.37
N SER A 297 22.54 14.55 45.84
CA SER A 297 22.32 15.05 47.19
C SER A 297 22.21 16.58 47.20
N ILE A 298 21.49 17.12 48.20
CA ILE A 298 21.15 18.54 48.45
C ILE A 298 20.68 19.35 47.22
N ILE A 299 21.51 19.68 46.23
CA ILE A 299 21.15 20.47 45.03
C ILE A 299 20.02 19.78 44.25
N ARG A 300 20.12 18.47 44.01
CA ARG A 300 19.06 17.69 43.34
C ARG A 300 17.77 17.66 44.17
N CYS A 301 17.88 17.53 45.48
CA CYS A 301 16.73 17.59 46.40
C CYS A 301 16.09 18.98 46.45
N GLN A 302 16.88 20.06 46.40
CA GLN A 302 16.42 21.45 46.36
C GLN A 302 15.73 21.78 45.03
N LEU A 303 16.26 21.30 43.90
CA LEU A 303 15.62 21.44 42.59
C LEU A 303 14.29 20.67 42.53
N MET A 304 14.18 19.51 43.17
CA MET A 304 12.93 18.75 43.29
C MET A 304 11.90 19.42 44.20
N GLU A 305 12.31 20.08 45.28
CA GLU A 305 11.43 20.83 46.18
C GLU A 305 11.09 22.25 45.66
N GLY A 306 11.76 22.71 44.60
CA GLY A 306 11.50 23.99 43.94
C GLY A 306 12.31 25.18 44.47
N HIS A 307 13.36 24.94 45.26
CA HIS A 307 14.28 25.96 45.77
C HIS A 307 15.36 26.30 44.71
N ILE A 308 14.96 27.04 43.67
CA ILE A 308 15.79 27.31 42.48
C ILE A 308 16.97 28.24 42.79
N GLU A 309 16.79 29.23 43.68
CA GLU A 309 17.81 30.24 44.00
C GLU A 309 18.95 29.67 44.85
N ASP A 310 18.64 28.83 45.85
CA ASP A 310 19.64 28.17 46.69
C ASP A 310 20.50 27.17 45.87
N ALA A 311 19.87 26.47 44.93
CA ALA A 311 20.54 25.53 44.03
C ALA A 311 21.49 26.25 43.05
N GLU A 312 21.15 27.46 42.60
CA GLU A 312 22.02 28.26 41.73
C GLU A 312 23.30 28.70 42.44
N GLN A 313 23.18 29.22 43.66
CA GLN A 313 24.33 29.67 44.44
C GLN A 313 25.32 28.52 44.73
N GLN A 314 24.79 27.33 45.03
CA GLN A 314 25.60 26.14 45.26
C GLN A 314 26.27 25.63 43.97
N LEU A 315 25.59 25.72 42.82
CA LEU A 315 26.16 25.35 41.52
C LEU A 315 27.22 26.35 41.04
N GLU A 316 27.03 27.66 41.27
CA GLU A 316 28.02 28.69 40.95
C GLU A 316 29.31 28.49 41.75
N PHE A 317 29.20 28.26 43.05
CA PHE A 317 30.34 27.93 43.92
C PHE A 317 31.11 26.69 43.42
N LEU A 318 30.39 25.66 42.96
CA LEU A 318 30.99 24.45 42.41
C LEU A 318 31.69 24.67 41.05
N THR A 319 31.20 25.59 40.22
CA THR A 319 31.86 25.92 38.96
C THR A 319 33.23 26.59 39.16
N GLU A 320 33.40 27.36 40.25
CA GLU A 320 34.68 27.97 40.61
C GLU A 320 35.70 26.91 41.08
N ILE A 321 35.24 25.84 41.73
CA ILE A 321 36.07 24.74 42.25
C ILE A 321 36.32 23.64 41.18
N GLN A 322 35.61 23.68 40.05
CA GLN A 322 35.67 22.67 38.99
C GLN A 322 37.08 22.48 38.38
N GLN A 323 37.94 23.49 38.46
CA GLN A 323 39.35 23.41 38.00
C GLN A 323 40.18 22.39 38.80
N SER A 324 39.84 22.10 40.05
CA SER A 324 40.52 21.10 40.89
C SER A 324 39.88 19.71 40.88
N ILE A 325 38.60 19.58 40.47
CA ILE A 325 37.78 18.35 40.62
C ILE A 325 37.66 17.56 39.31
N GLY A 326 37.85 18.21 38.16
CA GLY A 326 37.64 17.60 36.85
C GLY A 326 36.20 17.75 36.34
N LYS A 327 35.98 17.45 35.05
CA LYS A 327 34.65 17.54 34.42
C LYS A 327 33.80 16.31 34.79
N SER A 328 32.74 16.48 35.57
CA SER A 328 31.75 15.42 35.85
C SER A 328 30.48 15.61 35.01
N GLY A 329 29.93 14.50 34.50
CA GLY A 329 28.68 14.52 33.71
C GLY A 329 27.47 14.95 34.54
N GLU A 330 27.40 14.54 35.81
CA GLU A 330 26.29 14.87 36.73
C GLU A 330 26.16 16.38 37.01
N LEU A 331 27.28 17.10 37.10
CA LEU A 331 27.27 18.55 37.31
C LEU A 331 26.77 19.31 36.07
N LEU A 332 27.14 18.84 34.88
CA LEU A 332 26.64 19.39 33.61
C LEU A 332 25.12 19.14 33.46
N TYR A 333 24.65 17.97 33.91
CA TYR A 333 23.23 17.65 33.93
C TYR A 333 22.41 18.57 34.84
N LEU A 334 22.87 18.84 36.07
CA LEU A 334 22.19 19.77 36.99
C LEU A 334 22.13 21.20 36.43
N ARG A 335 23.16 21.63 35.71
CA ARG A 335 23.16 22.92 34.99
C ARG A 335 22.14 22.94 33.85
N ALA A 336 22.02 21.85 33.11
CA ALA A 336 20.98 21.71 32.09
C ALA A 336 19.58 21.79 32.72
N LEU A 337 19.31 21.07 33.81
CA LEU A 337 18.04 21.12 34.53
C LEU A 337 17.70 22.53 35.04
N LEU A 338 18.67 23.27 35.58
CA LEU A 338 18.48 24.66 36.01
C LEU A 338 18.13 25.57 34.81
N ALA A 339 18.79 25.39 33.67
CA ALA A 339 18.47 26.11 32.44
C ALA A 339 17.04 25.84 31.95
N VAL A 340 16.58 24.57 32.02
CA VAL A 340 15.20 24.18 31.70
C VAL A 340 14.21 24.85 32.65
N LYS A 341 14.44 24.79 33.97
CA LYS A 341 13.55 25.38 34.99
C LYS A 341 13.47 26.91 34.89
N LYS A 342 14.54 27.58 34.48
CA LYS A 342 14.57 29.03 34.24
C LYS A 342 14.03 29.47 32.87
N ARG A 343 13.53 28.54 32.04
CA ARG A 343 13.04 28.82 30.67
C ARG A 343 14.06 29.55 29.79
N ARG A 344 15.34 29.23 29.94
CA ARG A 344 16.42 29.69 29.02
C ARG A 344 16.23 29.08 27.63
N PRO A 345 16.87 29.62 26.57
CA PRO A 345 16.74 29.07 25.22
C PRO A 345 17.06 27.57 25.20
N PRO A 346 16.26 26.74 24.50
CA PRO A 346 16.41 25.28 24.50
C PRO A 346 17.74 24.80 23.91
N ASP A 347 18.38 25.63 23.07
CA ASP A 347 19.69 25.34 22.47
C ASP A 347 20.81 25.30 23.53
N GLU A 348 20.74 26.16 24.56
CA GLU A 348 21.71 26.16 25.66
C GLU A 348 21.58 24.89 26.51
N ALA A 349 20.34 24.49 26.82
CA ALA A 349 20.06 23.28 27.59
C ALA A 349 20.45 22.01 26.82
N THR A 350 20.18 21.94 25.52
CA THR A 350 20.52 20.77 24.68
C THR A 350 22.02 20.60 24.49
N ASN A 351 22.78 21.68 24.34
CA ASN A 351 24.24 21.61 24.28
C ASN A 351 24.85 21.08 25.60
N LEU A 352 24.34 21.55 26.75
CA LEU A 352 24.77 21.04 28.06
C LEU A 352 24.42 19.56 28.25
N LEU A 353 23.28 19.10 27.74
CA LEU A 353 22.92 17.68 27.76
C LEU A 353 23.78 16.83 26.83
N ASN A 354 24.18 17.35 25.65
CA ASN A 354 25.09 16.64 24.75
C ASN A 354 26.46 16.45 25.41
N ASP A 355 27.01 17.51 26.00
CA ASP A 355 28.27 17.46 26.75
C ASP A 355 28.19 16.50 27.95
N THR A 356 27.03 16.44 28.62
CA THR A 356 26.75 15.48 29.71
C THR A 356 26.86 14.04 29.21
N VAL A 357 26.22 13.74 28.08
CA VAL A 357 26.20 12.39 27.49
C VAL A 357 27.60 11.98 27.04
N ASP A 358 28.34 12.86 26.38
CA ASP A 358 29.69 12.58 25.91
C ASP A 358 30.67 12.34 27.06
N THR A 359 30.59 13.15 28.12
CA THR A 359 31.41 12.96 29.32
C THR A 359 31.07 11.65 30.03
N HIS A 360 29.79 11.30 30.15
CA HIS A 360 29.35 10.04 30.74
C HIS A 360 29.80 8.82 29.94
N PHE A 361 29.63 8.81 28.61
CA PHE A 361 30.09 7.69 27.78
C PHE A 361 31.62 7.59 27.69
N SER A 362 32.36 8.69 27.83
CA SER A 362 33.82 8.63 27.90
C SER A 362 34.34 7.82 29.09
N ALA A 363 33.60 7.83 30.22
CA ALA A 363 33.94 7.02 31.41
C ALA A 363 33.72 5.51 31.21
N LEU A 364 32.95 5.13 30.18
CA LEU A 364 32.66 3.74 29.82
C LEU A 364 33.64 3.16 28.78
N GLN A 365 34.41 4.01 28.09
CA GLN A 365 35.33 3.58 27.03
C GLN A 365 36.46 2.72 27.62
N GLY A 366 36.54 1.46 27.18
CA GLY A 366 37.61 0.51 27.55
C GLY A 366 37.24 -0.50 28.64
N LEU A 367 36.02 -0.46 29.18
CA LEU A 367 35.53 -1.44 30.16
C LEU A 367 34.80 -2.61 29.47
N PRO A 368 35.11 -3.88 29.81
CA PRO A 368 34.32 -5.02 29.35
C PRO A 368 32.96 -5.06 30.05
N LEU A 369 31.99 -5.79 29.47
CA LEU A 369 30.67 -5.98 30.06
C LEU A 369 30.76 -6.77 31.38
N SER A 370 30.86 -6.04 32.49
CA SER A 370 31.01 -6.54 33.85
C SER A 370 30.00 -5.84 34.77
N VAL A 371 29.90 -6.27 36.03
CA VAL A 371 29.01 -5.57 36.98
C VAL A 371 29.41 -4.11 37.18
N GLU A 372 30.72 -3.81 37.16
CA GLU A 372 31.26 -2.44 37.21
C GLU A 372 30.84 -1.60 35.99
N TYR A 373 30.65 -2.24 34.83
CA TYR A 373 30.14 -1.58 33.64
C TYR A 373 28.68 -1.14 33.83
N PHE A 374 27.83 -1.98 34.42
CA PHE A 374 26.43 -1.63 34.71
C PHE A 374 26.31 -0.54 35.78
N GLU A 375 27.17 -0.56 36.80
CA GLU A 375 27.22 0.49 37.83
C GLU A 375 27.59 1.85 37.24
N LYS A 376 28.63 1.89 36.39
CA LYS A 376 29.04 3.13 35.71
C LYS A 376 28.10 3.55 34.58
N LEU A 377 27.34 2.63 33.99
CA LEU A 377 26.37 2.95 32.95
C LEU A 377 25.16 3.70 33.51
N ASN A 378 24.80 3.42 34.77
CA ASN A 378 23.65 4.02 35.47
C ASN A 378 22.41 4.24 34.56
N PRO A 379 21.66 3.17 34.26
CA PRO A 379 20.50 3.25 33.37
C PRO A 379 19.45 4.27 33.82
N ASP A 380 19.26 4.45 35.13
CA ASP A 380 18.28 5.39 35.68
C ASP A 380 18.67 6.85 35.39
N PHE A 381 19.96 7.19 35.53
CA PHE A 381 20.48 8.50 35.15
C PHE A 381 20.31 8.79 33.64
N LEU A 382 20.59 7.80 32.78
CA LEU A 382 20.39 7.93 31.33
C LEU A 382 18.90 8.07 30.96
N LEU A 383 17.99 7.42 31.69
CA LEU A 383 16.55 7.59 31.51
C LEU A 383 16.07 8.98 31.88
N GLU A 384 16.62 9.59 32.92
CA GLU A 384 16.30 10.98 33.28
C GLU A 384 16.76 11.95 32.20
N ILE A 385 17.99 11.80 31.70
CA ILE A 385 18.50 12.58 30.56
C ILE A 385 17.58 12.41 29.34
N ALA A 386 17.13 11.20 29.05
CA ALA A 386 16.20 10.93 27.95
C ALA A 386 14.83 11.61 28.14
N LYS A 387 14.31 11.67 29.37
CA LYS A 387 13.06 12.40 29.69
C LYS A 387 13.22 13.90 29.49
N GLU A 388 14.37 14.47 29.85
CA GLU A 388 14.66 15.88 29.63
C GLU A 388 14.83 16.21 28.14
N TYR A 389 15.50 15.36 27.36
CA TYR A 389 15.54 15.51 25.89
C TYR A 389 14.14 15.48 25.27
N LEU A 390 13.26 14.62 25.77
CA LEU A 390 11.86 14.54 25.34
C LEU A 390 11.05 15.78 25.75
N ALA A 391 11.31 16.35 26.93
CA ALA A 391 10.67 17.59 27.39
C ALA A 391 11.11 18.82 26.58
N LEU A 392 12.36 18.85 26.14
CA LEU A 392 12.96 19.91 25.31
C LEU A 392 12.62 19.79 23.81
N SER A 393 12.09 18.64 23.37
CA SER A 393 11.73 18.44 21.98
C SER A 393 10.61 19.41 21.54
N PRO A 394 10.79 20.19 20.46
CA PRO A 394 9.74 21.09 19.99
C PRO A 394 8.54 20.28 19.51
N ALA A 395 7.41 20.56 20.16
CA ALA A 395 6.07 20.06 19.94
C ALA A 395 5.84 18.56 20.24
N LYS A 396 5.08 18.32 21.30
CA LYS A 396 4.11 17.22 21.37
C LYS A 396 3.08 17.42 20.24
N VAL A 397 3.45 17.14 18.99
CA VAL A 397 2.49 17.18 17.89
C VAL A 397 1.65 15.92 18.00
N LEU A 398 0.45 16.07 18.57
CA LEU A 398 -0.60 15.04 18.62
C LEU A 398 -1.05 14.57 17.22
N PHE A 399 -0.60 15.25 16.16
CA PHE A 399 -0.64 14.78 14.79
C PHE A 399 0.79 14.58 14.26
N PRO A 400 1.34 13.36 14.22
CA PRO A 400 2.47 13.09 13.36
C PRO A 400 1.95 13.05 11.91
N MET A 401 1.50 14.20 11.40
CA MET A 401 1.55 14.47 9.96
C MET A 401 2.95 14.98 9.65
N ARG A 402 3.95 14.16 10.00
CA ARG A 402 5.27 14.31 9.43
C ARG A 402 5.16 13.70 8.05
N SER A 403 5.22 14.52 7.02
CA SER A 403 5.25 14.04 5.66
C SER A 403 6.47 13.09 5.51
N PRO A 404 6.30 11.93 4.87
CA PRO A 404 7.35 10.93 4.79
C PRO A 404 8.62 11.54 4.16
N GLY A 405 9.72 11.54 4.91
CA GLY A 405 11.03 12.02 4.44
C GLY A 405 11.71 13.15 5.25
N GLN A 406 11.09 13.69 6.31
CA GLN A 406 11.78 14.65 7.19
C GLN A 406 12.75 13.93 8.16
N PRO A 407 14.02 14.35 8.29
CA PRO A 407 14.90 13.77 9.29
C PRO A 407 14.40 14.09 10.72
N PRO A 408 14.50 13.14 11.68
CA PRO A 408 14.14 13.39 13.05
C PRO A 408 14.92 14.56 13.63
N ALA A 409 14.29 15.34 14.53
CA ALA A 409 14.96 16.46 15.18
C ALA A 409 16.25 15.95 15.85
N PRO A 410 17.35 16.72 15.84
CA PRO A 410 18.64 16.24 16.37
C PRO A 410 18.52 15.80 17.84
N GLN A 411 17.65 16.44 18.61
CA GLN A 411 17.34 16.07 20.00
C GLN A 411 16.72 14.66 20.10
N LEU A 412 15.81 14.31 19.19
CA LEU A 412 15.21 12.96 19.14
C LEU A 412 16.20 11.91 18.65
N GLN A 413 17.13 12.28 17.75
CA GLN A 413 18.20 11.38 17.32
C GLN A 413 19.19 11.08 18.44
N HIS A 414 19.60 12.10 19.19
CA HIS A 414 20.46 11.92 20.36
C HIS A 414 19.76 11.11 21.46
N CYS A 415 18.49 11.42 21.76
CA CYS A 415 17.67 10.63 22.68
C CYS A 415 17.53 9.17 22.23
N ALA A 416 17.30 8.93 20.94
CA ALA A 416 17.25 7.58 20.38
C ALA A 416 18.59 6.85 20.55
N SER A 417 19.73 7.52 20.32
CA SER A 417 21.04 6.89 20.50
C SER A 417 21.31 6.49 21.95
N VAL A 418 20.97 7.36 22.91
CA VAL A 418 21.10 7.08 24.35
C VAL A 418 20.20 5.90 24.72
N LEU A 419 18.91 5.95 24.37
CA LEU A 419 17.98 4.87 24.69
C LEU A 419 18.31 3.56 23.96
N ASP A 420 18.88 3.60 22.76
CA ASP A 420 19.25 2.39 22.00
C ASP A 420 20.41 1.66 22.69
N THR A 421 21.35 2.40 23.28
CA THR A 421 22.39 1.79 24.12
C THR A 421 21.79 1.13 25.37
N VAL A 422 20.85 1.81 26.04
CA VAL A 422 20.19 1.27 27.24
C VAL A 422 19.34 0.05 26.92
N VAL A 423 18.53 0.08 25.86
CA VAL A 423 17.66 -1.05 25.47
C VAL A 423 18.47 -2.26 24.98
N LYS A 424 19.62 -2.04 24.34
CA LYS A 424 20.53 -3.14 23.94
C LYS A 424 21.20 -3.81 25.13
N VAL A 425 21.60 -3.03 26.14
CA VAL A 425 22.33 -3.53 27.30
C VAL A 425 21.37 -4.07 28.38
N VAL A 426 20.21 -3.43 28.55
CA VAL A 426 19.19 -3.73 29.57
C VAL A 426 17.80 -3.83 28.89
N PRO A 427 17.51 -4.91 28.16
CA PRO A 427 16.25 -5.08 27.45
C PRO A 427 15.02 -5.22 28.38
N GLY A 428 15.20 -5.67 29.62
CA GLY A 428 14.14 -5.83 30.62
C GLY A 428 13.68 -4.52 31.27
N LEU A 429 14.34 -3.40 31.00
CA LEU A 429 13.96 -2.11 31.55
C LEU A 429 12.78 -1.51 30.79
N MET A 430 11.57 -1.82 31.26
CA MET A 430 10.30 -1.45 30.61
C MET A 430 10.19 0.05 30.30
N GLN A 431 10.64 0.89 31.23
CA GLN A 431 10.60 2.34 31.04
C GLN A 431 11.49 2.81 29.89
N ALA A 432 12.63 2.16 29.65
CA ALA A 432 13.51 2.44 28.51
C ALA A 432 12.85 2.06 27.18
N VAL A 433 12.23 0.87 27.13
CA VAL A 433 11.51 0.38 25.94
C VAL A 433 10.31 1.26 25.62
N PHE A 434 9.56 1.69 26.64
CA PHE A 434 8.44 2.63 26.48
C PHE A 434 8.90 4.01 25.99
N LEU A 435 9.95 4.59 26.59
CA LEU A 435 10.49 5.88 26.13
C LEU A 435 11.07 5.77 24.71
N MET A 436 11.70 4.65 24.36
CA MET A 436 12.15 4.37 23.00
C MET A 436 10.97 4.30 22.02
N ALA A 437 9.88 3.64 22.41
CA ALA A 437 8.67 3.60 21.59
C ALA A 437 8.06 5.00 21.40
N LYS A 438 8.08 5.83 22.44
CA LYS A 438 7.65 7.23 22.38
C LYS A 438 8.53 8.08 21.46
N VAL A 439 9.85 7.90 21.49
CA VAL A 439 10.79 8.54 20.56
C VAL A 439 10.55 8.09 19.12
N ARG A 440 10.35 6.78 18.88
CA ARG A 440 10.02 6.22 17.56
C ARG A 440 8.68 6.74 17.03
N PHE A 441 7.70 6.89 17.92
CA PHE A 441 6.43 7.48 17.57
C PHE A 441 6.59 8.96 17.16
N GLN A 442 7.36 9.75 17.91
CA GLN A 442 7.65 11.15 17.59
C GLN A 442 8.59 11.31 16.37
N SER A 443 9.43 10.31 16.07
CA SER A 443 10.24 10.30 14.84
C SER A 443 9.38 10.08 13.59
N GLY A 444 8.21 9.45 13.75
CA GLY A 444 7.28 9.08 12.67
C GLY A 444 7.32 7.59 12.31
N ASP A 445 8.12 6.78 13.00
CA ASP A 445 8.24 5.34 12.77
C ASP A 445 7.17 4.57 13.55
N ILE A 446 5.92 4.66 13.08
CA ILE A 446 4.74 4.14 13.78
C ILE A 446 4.82 2.61 13.97
N GLU A 447 5.30 1.87 12.96
CA GLU A 447 5.39 0.40 13.01
C GLU A 447 6.44 -0.08 14.04
N ALA A 448 7.60 0.58 14.06
CA ALA A 448 8.65 0.30 15.03
C ALA A 448 8.19 0.66 16.45
N ALA A 449 7.45 1.76 16.62
CA ALA A 449 6.84 2.15 17.89
C ALA A 449 5.81 1.11 18.38
N GLN A 450 4.92 0.65 17.49
CA GLN A 450 3.90 -0.35 17.81
C GLN A 450 4.52 -1.69 18.23
N SER A 451 5.54 -2.18 17.52
CA SER A 451 6.25 -3.41 17.90
C SER A 451 6.94 -3.31 19.26
N SER A 452 7.53 -2.14 19.56
CA SER A 452 8.19 -1.86 20.84
C SER A 452 7.18 -1.79 21.99
N LEU A 453 6.00 -1.21 21.75
CA LEU A 453 4.91 -1.17 22.72
C LEU A 453 4.25 -2.53 22.93
N GLN A 454 4.11 -3.33 21.88
CA GLN A 454 3.57 -4.68 22.01
C GLN A 454 4.51 -5.53 22.86
N HIS A 455 5.82 -5.47 22.61
CA HIS A 455 6.81 -6.08 23.50
C HIS A 455 6.70 -5.56 24.95
N CYS A 456 6.44 -4.25 25.11
CA CYS A 456 6.23 -3.66 26.43
C CYS A 456 5.00 -4.24 27.16
N LEU A 457 3.91 -4.47 26.43
CA LEU A 457 2.63 -4.97 26.96
C LEU A 457 2.63 -6.49 27.17
N ASP A 458 3.38 -7.24 26.35
CA ASP A 458 3.56 -8.69 26.52
C ASP A 458 4.28 -9.01 27.84
N GLN A 459 5.22 -8.15 28.24
CA GLN A 459 5.93 -8.27 29.52
C GLN A 459 5.13 -7.70 30.71
N ASN A 460 4.49 -6.54 30.54
CA ASN A 460 3.61 -5.97 31.57
C ASN A 460 2.28 -5.46 30.98
N PRO A 461 1.22 -6.30 31.04
CA PRO A 461 -0.11 -5.92 30.56
C PRO A 461 -0.73 -4.74 31.32
N ALA A 462 -0.31 -4.48 32.56
CA ALA A 462 -0.88 -3.43 33.42
C ALA A 462 -0.28 -2.04 33.16
N HIS A 463 0.63 -1.87 32.21
CA HIS A 463 1.28 -0.59 31.95
C HIS A 463 0.35 0.38 31.21
N ALA A 464 -0.29 1.29 31.97
CA ALA A 464 -1.33 2.15 31.46
C ALA A 464 -0.85 3.20 30.42
N ASP A 465 0.37 3.73 30.55
CA ASP A 465 0.95 4.69 29.60
C ASP A 465 1.26 4.04 28.24
N ALA A 466 1.59 2.75 28.19
CA ALA A 466 1.76 2.03 26.92
C ALA A 466 0.42 1.84 26.21
N HIS A 467 -0.65 1.49 26.93
CA HIS A 467 -1.99 1.41 26.35
C HIS A 467 -2.47 2.77 25.82
N LEU A 468 -2.12 3.87 26.51
CA LEU A 468 -2.44 5.22 26.08
C LEU A 468 -1.69 5.60 24.78
N LEU A 469 -0.38 5.32 24.68
CA LEU A 469 0.40 5.54 23.47
C LEU A 469 -0.03 4.61 22.32
N MET A 470 -0.44 3.38 22.63
CA MET A 470 -1.01 2.45 21.66
C MET A 470 -2.34 2.96 21.09
N ALA A 471 -3.20 3.55 21.93
CA ALA A 471 -4.42 4.20 21.47
C ALA A 471 -4.12 5.37 20.51
N GLN A 472 -3.09 6.18 20.79
CA GLN A 472 -2.65 7.24 19.86
C GLN A 472 -2.21 6.68 18.51
N ILE A 473 -1.41 5.61 18.52
CA ILE A 473 -0.96 4.92 17.29
C ILE A 473 -2.16 4.41 16.48
N HIS A 474 -3.10 3.72 17.12
CA HIS A 474 -4.30 3.22 16.46
C HIS A 474 -5.16 4.36 15.88
N LEU A 475 -5.24 5.49 16.57
CA LEU A 475 -5.97 6.66 16.09
C LEU A 475 -5.36 7.22 14.80
N ILE A 476 -4.04 7.33 14.72
CA ILE A 476 -3.32 7.80 13.52
C ILE A 476 -3.44 6.81 12.36
N GLN A 477 -3.43 5.51 12.65
CA GLN A 477 -3.65 4.46 11.65
C GLN A 477 -5.10 4.40 11.13
N GLY A 478 -6.04 5.13 11.75
CA GLY A 478 -7.46 5.09 11.42
C GLY A 478 -8.24 3.96 12.09
N ASN A 479 -7.62 3.22 13.01
CA ASN A 479 -8.19 2.07 13.70
C ASN A 479 -8.95 2.49 14.98
N PHE A 480 -10.05 3.22 14.82
CA PHE A 480 -10.78 3.86 15.94
C PHE A 480 -11.36 2.89 16.98
N LYS A 481 -11.80 1.69 16.55
CA LYS A 481 -12.32 0.66 17.47
C LYS A 481 -11.24 0.12 18.40
N LEU A 482 -10.07 -0.22 17.85
CA LEU A 482 -8.92 -0.68 18.63
C LEU A 482 -8.41 0.44 19.53
N SER A 483 -8.43 1.69 19.05
CA SER A 483 -8.11 2.86 19.89
C SER A 483 -9.05 2.94 21.12
N SER A 484 -10.36 2.77 20.95
CA SER A 484 -11.31 2.78 22.08
C SER A 484 -11.05 1.62 23.05
N GLN A 485 -10.76 0.42 22.55
CA GLN A 485 -10.42 -0.74 23.38
C GLN A 485 -9.13 -0.51 24.19
N SER A 486 -8.08 0.02 23.58
CA SER A 486 -6.84 0.38 24.28
C SER A 486 -7.06 1.44 25.36
N LEU A 487 -7.96 2.41 25.13
CA LEU A 487 -8.34 3.41 26.14
C LEU A 487 -9.12 2.79 27.31
N GLU A 488 -10.04 1.85 27.05
CA GLU A 488 -10.76 1.13 28.09
C GLU A 488 -9.83 0.28 28.95
N LEU A 489 -8.88 -0.41 28.33
CA LEU A 489 -7.85 -1.18 29.02
C LEU A 489 -6.96 -0.26 29.88
N CYS A 490 -6.52 0.87 29.33
CA CYS A 490 -5.77 1.89 30.04
C CYS A 490 -6.49 2.34 31.33
N LEU A 491 -7.80 2.62 31.23
CA LEU A 491 -8.63 3.04 32.37
C LEU A 491 -8.86 1.91 33.39
N SER A 492 -8.89 0.65 32.96
CA SER A 492 -9.04 -0.50 33.86
C SER A 492 -7.83 -0.72 34.77
N HIS A 493 -6.63 -0.36 34.29
CA HIS A 493 -5.38 -0.55 35.01
C HIS A 493 -5.00 0.66 35.88
N ASN A 494 -5.32 1.89 35.47
CA ASN A 494 -5.09 3.08 36.28
C ASN A 494 -6.27 4.07 36.22
N PHE A 495 -6.97 4.23 37.35
CA PHE A 495 -8.10 5.14 37.47
C PHE A 495 -7.71 6.63 37.49
N GLU A 496 -6.47 6.97 37.84
CA GLU A 496 -5.96 8.35 37.92
C GLU A 496 -5.88 9.02 36.54
N ILE A 497 -5.87 8.23 35.46
CA ILE A 497 -5.82 8.71 34.07
C ILE A 497 -7.10 9.48 33.68
N ARG A 498 -8.20 9.30 34.42
CA ARG A 498 -9.42 10.10 34.25
C ARG A 498 -9.19 11.59 34.51
N GLU A 499 -8.14 11.95 35.24
CA GLU A 499 -7.76 13.34 35.48
C GLU A 499 -6.82 13.89 34.39
N HIS A 500 -6.40 13.06 33.42
CA HIS A 500 -5.45 13.42 32.38
C HIS A 500 -6.16 13.90 31.08
N PRO A 501 -5.99 15.16 30.63
CA PRO A 501 -6.68 15.70 29.45
C PRO A 501 -6.36 14.99 28.14
N LEU A 502 -5.13 14.49 27.97
CA LEU A 502 -4.72 13.71 26.80
C LEU A 502 -5.58 12.45 26.60
N TYR A 503 -6.01 11.78 27.67
CA TYR A 503 -6.90 10.62 27.58
C TYR A 503 -8.27 11.02 26.99
N HIS A 504 -8.87 12.08 27.54
CA HIS A 504 -10.16 12.60 27.06
C HIS A 504 -10.07 13.11 25.62
N LEU A 505 -8.94 13.72 25.24
CA LEU A 505 -8.70 14.18 23.89
C LEU A 505 -8.66 13.01 22.88
N ILE A 506 -7.86 11.97 23.15
CA ILE A 506 -7.77 10.79 22.26
C ILE A 506 -9.13 10.10 22.17
N LYS A 507 -9.83 9.97 23.31
CA LYS A 507 -11.18 9.40 23.36
C LYS A 507 -12.17 10.19 22.50
N ALA A 508 -12.19 11.51 22.65
CA ALA A 508 -13.08 12.37 21.88
C ALA A 508 -12.77 12.35 20.37
N GLN A 509 -11.49 12.33 19.99
CA GLN A 509 -11.09 12.20 18.60
C GLN A 509 -11.52 10.86 17.99
N ALA A 510 -11.37 9.75 18.73
CA ALA A 510 -11.86 8.44 18.28
C ALA A 510 -13.39 8.43 18.11
N GLN A 511 -14.15 8.97 19.08
CA GLN A 511 -15.61 9.09 19.00
C GLN A 511 -16.07 9.97 17.83
N ARG A 512 -15.41 11.12 17.61
CA ARG A 512 -15.68 12.02 16.48
C ARG A 512 -15.50 11.31 15.14
N LYS A 513 -14.41 10.57 14.97
CA LYS A 513 -14.13 9.80 13.74
C LYS A 513 -15.09 8.61 13.56
N MET A 514 -15.65 8.07 14.64
CA MET A 514 -16.72 7.06 14.61
C MET A 514 -18.13 7.65 14.35
N GLY A 515 -18.26 8.98 14.26
CA GLY A 515 -19.55 9.68 14.02
C GLY A 515 -20.37 9.95 15.29
N GLN A 516 -19.84 9.65 16.48
CA GLN A 516 -20.49 9.90 17.77
C GLN A 516 -20.22 11.34 18.25
N LEU A 517 -20.73 12.32 17.51
CA LEU A 517 -20.40 13.74 17.72
C LEU A 517 -20.84 14.28 19.09
N GLN A 518 -22.02 13.90 19.58
CA GLN A 518 -22.54 14.37 20.87
C GLN A 518 -21.72 13.87 22.07
N GLU A 519 -21.30 12.60 22.06
CA GLU A 519 -20.45 12.03 23.10
C GLU A 519 -19.03 12.63 23.08
N ALA A 520 -18.51 12.92 21.87
CA ALA A 520 -17.23 13.59 21.70
C ALA A 520 -17.26 15.02 22.29
N ILE A 521 -18.32 15.78 22.04
CA ILE A 521 -18.51 17.13 22.60
C ILE A 521 -18.54 17.08 24.14
N GLN A 522 -19.29 16.15 24.73
CA GLN A 522 -19.33 15.98 26.19
C GLN A 522 -17.95 15.65 26.77
N THR A 523 -17.22 14.74 26.12
CA THR A 523 -15.86 14.34 26.54
C THR A 523 -14.88 15.52 26.44
N LEU A 524 -15.00 16.36 25.40
CA LEU A 524 -14.18 17.56 25.21
C LEU A 524 -14.53 18.69 26.19
N GLN A 525 -15.81 18.88 26.51
CA GLN A 525 -16.23 19.82 27.55
C GLN A 525 -15.71 19.40 28.93
N MET A 526 -15.69 18.10 29.22
CA MET A 526 -15.04 17.57 30.42
C MET A 526 -13.53 17.84 30.39
N ALA A 527 -12.86 17.62 29.26
CA ALA A 527 -11.43 17.92 29.11
C ALA A 527 -11.12 19.41 29.31
N MET A 528 -11.97 20.32 28.81
CA MET A 528 -11.84 21.76 29.05
C MET A 528 -11.97 22.13 30.53
N SER A 529 -12.89 21.49 31.27
CA SER A 529 -13.05 21.74 32.70
C SER A 529 -11.79 21.35 33.51
N LEU A 530 -11.02 20.39 33.01
CA LEU A 530 -9.73 19.96 33.58
C LEU A 530 -8.57 20.87 33.17
N CYS A 531 -8.62 21.51 32.00
CA CYS A 531 -7.60 22.43 31.50
C CYS A 531 -7.68 23.83 32.13
N ALA A 532 -8.88 24.31 32.45
CA ALA A 532 -9.11 25.69 32.88
C ALA A 532 -8.61 25.98 34.31
N VAL A 533 -7.35 26.46 34.43
CA VAL A 533 -6.85 27.17 35.62
C VAL A 533 -6.67 28.65 35.29
N LYS A 534 -7.76 29.43 35.44
CA LYS A 534 -7.83 30.80 36.00
C LYS A 534 -9.22 31.41 35.71
N ARG A 535 -10.21 31.11 36.54
CA ARG A 535 -11.21 32.12 36.91
C ARG A 535 -10.76 32.72 38.23
N THR A 536 -10.18 33.92 38.17
CA THR A 536 -9.98 34.77 39.34
C THR A 536 -11.32 34.94 40.05
N GLY A 537 -11.47 34.35 41.24
CA GLY A 537 -12.66 34.50 42.07
C GLY A 537 -13.45 33.21 42.29
N SER A 538 -12.83 32.19 42.91
CA SER A 538 -13.57 31.17 43.65
C SER A 538 -12.60 30.42 44.57
N SER A 539 -12.63 30.78 45.85
CA SER A 539 -11.85 30.12 46.89
C SER A 539 -12.52 28.81 47.26
N THR A 540 -11.98 27.68 46.82
CA THR A 540 -12.10 26.42 47.59
C THR A 540 -10.81 25.62 47.46
N LYS A 541 -10.13 25.50 48.61
CA LYS A 541 -8.93 24.69 48.79
C LYS A 541 -9.32 23.20 48.75
N ARG A 542 -8.82 22.46 47.77
CA ARG A 542 -8.46 21.04 47.91
C ARG A 542 -7.06 20.85 47.31
N PRO A 543 -6.08 20.32 48.07
CA PRO A 543 -4.76 20.04 47.54
C PRO A 543 -4.77 18.62 46.96
N SER A 544 -5.29 18.45 45.74
CA SER A 544 -4.79 17.35 44.89
C SER A 544 -3.60 17.91 44.10
N LYS A 545 -2.55 17.10 43.89
CA LYS A 545 -1.43 17.44 43.00
C LYS A 545 -2.01 17.75 41.61
N ARG A 546 -2.31 19.02 41.34
CA ARG A 546 -2.81 19.49 40.05
C ARG A 546 -1.67 19.35 39.05
N VAL A 547 -1.82 18.45 38.09
CA VAL A 547 -0.86 18.22 37.01
C VAL A 547 -0.71 19.53 36.21
N GLU A 548 0.50 20.08 36.13
CA GLU A 548 0.79 21.23 35.27
C GLU A 548 0.65 20.79 33.80
N LEU A 549 -0.37 21.31 33.12
CA LEU A 549 -0.68 20.95 31.74
C LEU A 549 0.16 21.76 30.74
N SER A 550 0.55 21.11 29.64
CA SER A 550 1.23 21.79 28.53
C SER A 550 0.24 22.63 27.73
N SER A 551 0.60 23.86 27.40
CA SER A 551 -0.21 24.78 26.59
C SER A 551 -0.63 24.16 25.23
N ALA A 552 0.20 23.31 24.64
CA ALA A 552 -0.10 22.62 23.37
C ALA A 552 -1.24 21.59 23.48
N ASP A 553 -1.33 20.89 24.62
CA ASP A 553 -2.38 19.91 24.89
C ASP A 553 -3.72 20.66 25.11
N CYS A 554 -3.69 21.80 25.81
CA CYS A 554 -4.87 22.66 25.99
C CYS A 554 -5.40 23.20 24.65
N VAL A 555 -4.53 23.77 23.79
CA VAL A 555 -4.93 24.26 22.46
C VAL A 555 -5.62 23.18 21.64
N SER A 556 -5.09 21.95 21.67
CA SER A 556 -5.68 20.85 20.90
C SER A 556 -7.10 20.48 21.34
N VAL A 557 -7.42 20.61 22.64
CA VAL A 557 -8.79 20.42 23.15
C VAL A 557 -9.72 21.51 22.61
N PHE A 558 -9.29 22.78 22.62
CA PHE A 558 -10.08 23.89 22.07
C PHE A 558 -10.38 23.73 20.58
N LEU A 559 -9.37 23.34 19.79
CA LEU A 559 -9.52 23.17 18.35
C LEU A 559 -10.44 22.00 18.00
N GLU A 560 -10.26 20.85 18.64
CA GLU A 560 -11.13 19.68 18.41
C GLU A 560 -12.57 19.93 18.87
N LEU A 561 -12.77 20.70 19.94
CA LEU A 561 -14.11 21.09 20.38
C LEU A 561 -14.78 22.02 19.38
N ALA A 562 -14.07 23.04 18.88
CA ALA A 562 -14.59 23.95 17.87
C ALA A 562 -14.98 23.20 16.58
N GLU A 563 -14.17 22.24 16.13
CA GLU A 563 -14.49 21.38 14.98
C GLU A 563 -15.69 20.46 15.25
N ALA A 564 -15.75 19.81 16.42
CA ALA A 564 -16.83 18.89 16.77
C ALA A 564 -18.19 19.60 16.86
N LEU A 565 -18.22 20.78 17.49
CA LEU A 565 -19.42 21.64 17.57
C LEU A 565 -19.87 22.08 16.17
N TRP A 566 -18.92 22.43 15.29
CA TRP A 566 -19.22 22.80 13.92
C TRP A 566 -19.87 21.65 13.15
N LEU A 567 -19.30 20.44 13.21
CA LEU A 567 -19.84 19.25 12.55
C LEU A 567 -21.20 18.81 13.11
N ASN A 568 -21.48 19.09 14.38
CA ASN A 568 -22.79 18.83 15.01
C ASN A 568 -23.86 19.86 14.61
N GLY A 569 -23.48 20.96 13.94
CA GLY A 569 -24.39 22.03 13.50
C GLY A 569 -24.48 23.24 14.45
N GLU A 570 -23.75 23.24 15.56
CA GLU A 570 -23.73 24.31 16.58
C GLU A 570 -22.70 25.40 16.25
N GLN A 571 -22.88 26.05 15.10
CA GLN A 571 -21.91 27.00 14.53
C GLN A 571 -21.61 28.21 15.44
N HIS A 572 -22.61 28.69 16.18
CA HIS A 572 -22.45 29.82 17.11
C HIS A 572 -21.60 29.47 18.33
N GLU A 573 -21.68 28.24 18.83
CA GLU A 573 -20.86 27.81 19.97
C GLU A 573 -19.42 27.53 19.53
N ALA A 574 -19.24 26.91 18.36
CA ALA A 574 -17.91 26.73 17.75
C ALA A 574 -17.17 28.07 17.57
N ALA A 575 -17.87 29.12 17.15
CA ALA A 575 -17.31 30.46 17.01
C ALA A 575 -16.85 31.06 18.35
N LYS A 576 -17.61 30.84 19.43
CA LYS A 576 -17.26 31.31 20.77
C LYS A 576 -16.04 30.58 21.31
N VAL A 577 -16.01 29.24 21.22
CA VAL A 577 -14.87 28.42 21.65
C VAL A 577 -13.59 28.81 20.91
N MET A 578 -13.66 29.11 19.61
CA MET A 578 -12.52 29.61 18.84
C MET A 578 -12.07 31.00 19.31
N GLN A 579 -13.00 31.91 19.62
CA GLN A 579 -12.66 33.23 20.13
C GLN A 579 -12.02 33.17 21.53
N ASP A 580 -12.52 32.26 22.38
CA ASP A 580 -11.96 32.00 23.70
C ASP A 580 -10.52 31.46 23.58
N ALA A 581 -10.28 30.54 22.64
CA ALA A 581 -8.95 30.04 22.34
C ALA A 581 -8.00 31.16 21.87
N ILE A 582 -8.46 32.04 20.97
CA ILE A 582 -7.64 33.17 20.51
C ILE A 582 -7.22 34.03 21.71
N ASN A 583 -8.16 34.39 22.58
CA ASN A 583 -7.89 35.24 23.74
C ASN A 583 -6.90 34.57 24.74
N GLU A 584 -7.06 33.27 25.00
CA GLU A 584 -6.25 32.53 25.96
C GLU A 584 -4.81 32.30 25.48
N PHE A 585 -4.62 32.12 24.17
CA PHE A 585 -3.31 31.78 23.59
C PHE A 585 -2.58 32.97 22.93
N THR A 586 -3.10 34.19 23.02
CA THR A 586 -2.39 35.41 22.58
C THR A 586 -1.02 35.55 23.28
N GLY A 587 0.05 35.74 22.49
CA GLY A 587 1.41 35.87 23.01
C GLY A 587 2.09 34.54 23.39
N THR A 588 1.45 33.40 23.12
CA THR A 588 2.03 32.05 23.32
C THR A 588 2.59 31.50 22.00
N PRO A 589 3.56 30.56 22.02
CA PRO A 589 4.09 29.95 20.79
C PRO A 589 3.04 29.17 19.98
N GLU A 590 1.88 28.86 20.57
CA GLU A 590 0.79 28.13 19.92
C GLU A 590 -0.29 29.04 19.32
N GLU A 591 -0.18 30.37 19.46
CA GLU A 591 -1.10 31.35 18.86
C GLU A 591 -1.31 31.08 17.37
N LEU A 592 -0.22 30.79 16.66
CA LEU A 592 -0.21 30.57 15.22
C LEU A 592 -1.02 29.35 14.82
N ARG A 593 -1.00 28.30 15.64
CA ARG A 593 -1.81 27.08 15.42
C ARG A 593 -3.31 27.40 15.55
N VAL A 594 -3.68 28.26 16.49
CA VAL A 594 -5.05 28.78 16.62
C VAL A 594 -5.43 29.65 15.41
N THR A 595 -4.53 30.50 14.92
CA THR A 595 -4.81 31.32 13.72
C THR A 595 -5.02 30.49 12.45
N ILE A 596 -4.27 29.40 12.26
CA ILE A 596 -4.45 28.48 11.12
C ILE A 596 -5.81 27.78 11.22
N ALA A 597 -6.17 27.27 12.41
CA ALA A 597 -7.47 26.63 12.60
C ALA A 597 -8.65 27.63 12.48
N ASN A 598 -8.46 28.88 12.88
CA ASN A 598 -9.45 29.93 12.65
C ASN A 598 -9.61 30.26 11.16
N ALA A 599 -8.53 30.16 10.37
CA ALA A 599 -8.61 30.26 8.92
C ALA A 599 -9.42 29.11 8.30
N ASP A 600 -9.23 27.87 8.77
CA ASP A 600 -10.04 26.72 8.36
C ASP A 600 -11.53 26.93 8.71
N LEU A 601 -11.83 27.44 9.90
CA LEU A 601 -13.21 27.74 10.32
C LEU A 601 -13.83 28.87 9.48
N ALA A 602 -13.04 29.89 9.12
CA ALA A 602 -13.47 30.94 8.19
C ALA A 602 -13.75 30.42 6.77
N LEU A 603 -12.98 29.45 6.28
CA LEU A 603 -13.26 28.77 5.01
C LEU A 603 -14.58 28.00 5.06
N MET A 604 -14.85 27.31 6.17
CA MET A 604 -16.11 26.59 6.37
C MET A 604 -17.33 27.54 6.41
N ARG A 605 -17.15 28.80 6.81
CA ARG A 605 -18.17 29.87 6.71
C ARG A 605 -18.35 30.42 5.29
N GLY A 606 -17.39 30.18 4.39
CA GLY A 606 -17.35 30.71 3.03
C GLY A 606 -16.48 31.98 2.85
N ASP A 607 -15.87 32.49 3.91
CA ASP A 607 -15.09 33.74 3.91
C ASP A 607 -13.63 33.51 3.49
N THR A 608 -13.43 33.26 2.19
CA THR A 608 -12.10 32.93 1.64
C THR A 608 -11.06 34.06 1.79
N GLU A 609 -11.48 35.33 1.78
CA GLU A 609 -10.55 36.47 1.87
C GLU A 609 -10.01 36.67 3.28
N LEU A 610 -10.87 36.52 4.29
CA LEU A 610 -10.47 36.58 5.69
C LEU A 610 -9.49 35.45 6.01
N ALA A 611 -9.76 34.22 5.56
CA ALA A 611 -8.84 33.09 5.72
C ALA A 611 -7.46 33.36 5.12
N LEU A 612 -7.39 33.90 3.89
CA LEU A 612 -6.13 34.25 3.25
C LEU A 612 -5.40 35.41 3.95
N SER A 613 -6.12 36.38 4.49
CA SER A 613 -5.51 37.49 5.24
C SER A 613 -4.86 37.02 6.54
N MET A 614 -5.51 36.10 7.27
CA MET A 614 -4.98 35.52 8.50
C MET A 614 -3.70 34.73 8.24
N LEU A 615 -3.68 33.89 7.21
CA LEU A 615 -2.51 33.08 6.86
C LEU A 615 -1.34 33.92 6.32
N ARG A 616 -1.61 35.05 5.64
CA ARG A 616 -0.57 35.97 5.14
C ARG A 616 0.20 36.69 6.24
N ASN A 617 -0.42 36.88 7.41
CA ASN A 617 0.21 37.55 8.54
C ASN A 617 1.30 36.69 9.22
N ILE A 618 1.38 35.40 8.89
CA ILE A 618 2.36 34.47 9.42
C ILE A 618 3.70 34.68 8.70
N THR A 619 4.76 34.94 9.47
CA THR A 619 6.11 35.29 8.98
C THR A 619 7.04 34.07 8.93
N PRO A 620 8.14 34.09 8.14
CA PRO A 620 9.02 32.92 8.00
C PRO A 620 9.82 32.55 9.27
N GLU A 621 9.98 33.47 10.21
CA GLU A 621 10.68 33.23 11.49
C GLU A 621 9.79 32.50 12.52
N GLN A 622 8.48 32.44 12.24
CA GLN A 622 7.49 31.87 13.13
C GLN A 622 7.29 30.36 12.90
N PRO A 623 7.05 29.57 13.97
CA PRO A 623 6.71 28.16 13.83
C PRO A 623 5.41 27.98 13.04
N TYR A 624 5.28 26.88 12.29
CA TYR A 624 4.12 26.58 11.40
C TYR A 624 4.01 27.38 10.08
N TYR A 625 5.03 28.15 9.68
CA TYR A 625 5.05 28.86 8.39
C TYR A 625 4.82 27.95 7.16
N ILE A 626 5.40 26.74 7.15
CA ILE A 626 5.21 25.75 6.07
C ILE A 626 3.73 25.36 5.99
N GLN A 627 3.12 24.99 7.12
CA GLN A 627 1.72 24.57 7.18
C GLN A 627 0.78 25.70 6.77
N ALA A 628 1.07 26.94 7.17
CA ALA A 628 0.30 28.11 6.75
C ALA A 628 0.34 28.31 5.23
N LYS A 629 1.52 28.18 4.60
CA LYS A 629 1.68 28.30 3.14
C LYS A 629 1.03 27.15 2.38
N GLU A 630 1.10 25.92 2.89
CA GLU A 630 0.37 24.77 2.34
C GLU A 630 -1.14 25.01 2.37
N LYS A 631 -1.68 25.48 3.51
CA LYS A 631 -3.09 25.84 3.65
C LYS A 631 -3.50 26.96 2.71
N MET A 632 -2.67 28.01 2.56
CA MET A 632 -2.90 29.05 1.56
C MET A 632 -2.96 28.47 0.14
N ALA A 633 -2.05 27.54 -0.20
CA ALA A 633 -2.04 26.90 -1.50
C ALA A 633 -3.31 26.05 -1.72
N GLU A 634 -3.75 25.26 -0.74
CA GLU A 634 -5.01 24.51 -0.80
C GLU A 634 -6.20 25.43 -1.11
N ILE A 635 -6.26 26.60 -0.48
CA ILE A 635 -7.30 27.62 -0.74
C ILE A 635 -7.24 28.13 -2.18
N TYR A 636 -6.04 28.46 -2.69
CA TYR A 636 -5.87 28.93 -4.07
C TYR A 636 -6.27 27.88 -5.11
N LEU A 637 -6.01 26.60 -4.85
CA LEU A 637 -6.32 25.50 -5.77
C LEU A 637 -7.82 25.15 -5.76
N ASN A 638 -8.41 24.95 -4.57
CA ASN A 638 -9.76 24.41 -4.43
C ASN A 638 -10.84 25.49 -4.55
N HIS A 639 -10.64 26.66 -3.94
CA HIS A 639 -11.67 27.71 -3.90
C HIS A 639 -11.52 28.72 -5.04
N ARG A 640 -10.30 29.21 -5.30
CA ARG A 640 -10.06 30.22 -6.37
C ARG A 640 -9.70 29.61 -7.73
N LYS A 641 -9.26 28.35 -7.79
CA LYS A 641 -8.77 27.65 -8.99
C LYS A 641 -7.64 28.41 -9.71
N GLU A 642 -6.87 29.22 -8.99
CA GLU A 642 -5.79 30.05 -9.52
C GLU A 642 -4.45 29.31 -9.45
N LYS A 643 -4.12 28.57 -10.51
CA LYS A 643 -2.90 27.75 -10.60
C LYS A 643 -1.60 28.54 -10.38
N ARG A 644 -1.53 29.80 -10.83
CA ARG A 644 -0.31 30.62 -10.69
C ARG A 644 -0.02 31.00 -9.23
N LEU A 645 -1.04 31.41 -8.48
CA LEU A 645 -0.87 31.78 -7.07
C LEU A 645 -0.58 30.55 -6.21
N TYR A 646 -1.17 29.40 -6.55
CA TYR A 646 -0.83 28.12 -5.93
C TYR A 646 0.68 27.81 -6.01
N VAL A 647 1.30 27.91 -7.19
CA VAL A 647 2.75 27.70 -7.33
C VAL A 647 3.56 28.77 -6.59
N SER A 648 3.09 30.02 -6.62
CA SER A 648 3.80 31.12 -5.96
C SER A 648 3.99 30.87 -4.46
N CYS A 649 2.99 30.28 -3.78
CA CYS A 649 3.11 29.92 -2.37
C CYS A 649 4.25 28.94 -2.09
N TYR A 650 4.45 27.95 -2.96
CA TYR A 650 5.55 26.98 -2.83
C TYR A 650 6.90 27.53 -3.30
N ARG A 651 6.93 28.41 -4.31
CA ARG A 651 8.16 29.12 -4.70
C ARG A 651 8.67 30.01 -3.58
N ASP A 652 7.79 30.82 -2.99
CA ASP A 652 8.09 31.64 -1.81
C ASP A 652 8.68 30.79 -0.67
N LEU A 653 8.13 29.59 -0.49
CA LEU A 653 8.57 28.66 0.54
C LEU A 653 10.00 28.16 0.30
N VAL A 654 10.34 27.82 -0.96
CA VAL A 654 11.68 27.39 -1.34
C VAL A 654 12.69 28.54 -1.24
N ASP A 655 12.30 29.76 -1.64
CA ASP A 655 13.17 30.94 -1.62
C ASP A 655 13.52 31.36 -0.18
N LYS A 656 12.58 31.22 0.76
CA LYS A 656 12.79 31.58 2.17
C LYS A 656 13.40 30.44 2.98
N LEU A 657 13.04 29.19 2.71
CA LEU A 657 13.49 28.00 3.43
C LEU A 657 13.92 26.90 2.45
N PRO A 658 15.15 26.96 1.90
CA PRO A 658 15.64 25.95 0.97
C PRO A 658 15.96 24.64 1.71
N SER A 659 15.06 23.66 1.62
CA SER A 659 15.20 22.35 2.23
C SER A 659 14.77 21.25 1.24
N PRO A 660 15.29 20.01 1.35
CA PRO A 660 14.86 18.91 0.47
C PRO A 660 13.35 18.72 0.45
N HIS A 661 12.70 18.93 1.59
CA HIS A 661 11.26 18.83 1.75
C HIS A 661 10.51 19.95 1.00
N THR A 662 10.95 21.20 1.10
CA THR A 662 10.31 22.32 0.40
C THR A 662 10.45 22.20 -1.13
N PHE A 663 11.58 21.68 -1.63
CA PHE A 663 11.71 21.31 -3.04
C PHE A 663 10.74 20.19 -3.45
N LEU A 664 10.52 19.16 -2.60
CA LEU A 664 9.56 18.11 -2.90
C LEU A 664 8.12 18.63 -2.99
N LEU A 665 7.71 19.50 -2.07
CA LEU A 665 6.40 20.14 -2.09
C LEU A 665 6.20 20.99 -3.36
N LEU A 666 7.22 21.74 -3.77
CA LEU A 666 7.17 22.51 -5.02
C LEU A 666 7.08 21.60 -6.26
N GLY A 667 7.81 20.50 -6.30
CA GLY A 667 7.71 19.52 -7.39
C GLY A 667 6.32 18.86 -7.47
N ASP A 668 5.74 18.50 -6.32
CA ASP A 668 4.37 17.96 -6.24
C ASP A 668 3.33 18.99 -6.70
N ALA A 669 3.54 20.26 -6.36
CA ALA A 669 2.69 21.35 -6.83
C ALA A 669 2.70 21.48 -8.36
N TYR A 670 3.87 21.41 -9.00
CA TYR A 670 3.96 21.40 -10.47
C TYR A 670 3.29 20.17 -11.11
N MET A 671 3.42 19.00 -10.47
CA MET A 671 2.75 17.78 -10.92
C MET A 671 1.22 17.87 -10.85
N ASN A 672 0.68 18.54 -9.83
CA ASN A 672 -0.76 18.80 -9.67
C ASN A 672 -1.31 19.76 -10.74
N ILE A 673 -0.49 20.74 -11.16
CA ILE A 673 -0.86 21.69 -12.22
C ILE A 673 -0.78 21.10 -13.62
N GLN A 674 -0.18 19.91 -13.75
CA GLN A 674 0.14 19.22 -15.01
C GLN A 674 1.30 19.86 -15.77
N GLU A 675 2.27 20.44 -15.05
CA GLU A 675 3.55 20.95 -15.58
C GLU A 675 4.72 20.03 -15.14
N PRO A 676 4.83 18.80 -15.67
CA PRO A 676 5.80 17.81 -15.19
C PRO A 676 7.26 18.14 -15.56
N GLU A 677 7.51 19.01 -16.55
CA GLU A 677 8.87 19.40 -16.96
C GLU A 677 9.58 20.20 -15.87
N LEU A 678 8.93 21.24 -15.36
CA LEU A 678 9.43 22.04 -14.23
C LEU A 678 9.54 21.22 -12.95
N ALA A 679 8.63 20.25 -12.76
CA ALA A 679 8.69 19.33 -11.62
C ALA A 679 9.99 18.50 -11.61
N ILE A 680 10.45 18.04 -12.78
CA ILE A 680 11.69 17.25 -12.88
C ILE A 680 12.89 18.06 -12.40
N GLU A 681 13.03 19.31 -12.85
CA GLU A 681 14.16 20.18 -12.44
C GLU A 681 14.19 20.39 -10.92
N VAL A 682 13.03 20.63 -10.32
CA VAL A 682 12.89 20.84 -8.88
C VAL A 682 13.15 19.56 -8.09
N TYR A 683 12.66 18.41 -8.56
CA TYR A 683 12.92 17.14 -7.90
C TYR A 683 14.41 16.72 -8.01
N GLU A 684 15.09 17.03 -9.12
CA GLU A 684 16.53 16.81 -9.26
C GLU A 684 17.33 17.65 -8.25
N GLN A 685 16.89 18.87 -7.95
CA GLN A 685 17.48 19.70 -6.90
C GLN A 685 17.27 19.08 -5.51
N ALA A 686 16.10 18.50 -5.24
CA ALA A 686 15.83 17.76 -4.01
C ALA A 686 16.74 16.54 -3.86
N LEU A 687 16.93 15.77 -4.94
CA LEU A 687 17.80 14.59 -4.96
C LEU A 687 19.28 14.95 -4.76
N LYS A 688 19.75 16.06 -5.33
CA LYS A 688 21.13 16.56 -5.09
C LYS A 688 21.40 16.83 -3.61
N LYS A 689 20.38 17.24 -2.85
CA LYS A 689 20.48 17.44 -1.41
C LYS A 689 20.39 16.12 -0.63
N ASN A 690 19.53 15.19 -1.07
CA ASN A 690 19.35 13.85 -0.48
C ASN A 690 19.49 12.72 -1.52
N PRO A 691 20.72 12.23 -1.80
CA PRO A 691 20.95 11.25 -2.88
C PRO A 691 20.40 9.83 -2.64
N LYS A 692 19.96 9.51 -1.42
CA LYS A 692 19.49 8.17 -1.03
C LYS A 692 17.98 8.04 -0.94
N ASP A 693 17.23 9.12 -1.19
CA ASP A 693 15.78 9.11 -1.07
C ASP A 693 15.12 8.66 -2.39
N GLY A 694 14.69 7.39 -2.44
CA GLY A 694 14.01 6.88 -3.63
C GLY A 694 12.50 7.14 -3.67
N ALA A 695 11.90 7.79 -2.66
CA ALA A 695 10.57 8.37 -2.82
C ALA A 695 10.61 9.52 -3.85
N VAL A 696 11.63 10.39 -3.77
CA VAL A 696 11.94 11.38 -4.80
C VAL A 696 12.19 10.71 -6.15
N ALA A 697 12.88 9.57 -6.13
CA ALA A 697 13.17 8.86 -7.36
C ALA A 697 11.91 8.31 -8.06
N SER A 698 10.93 7.80 -7.31
CA SER A 698 9.62 7.40 -7.85
C SER A 698 8.89 8.59 -8.50
N LYS A 699 8.91 9.75 -7.83
CA LYS A 699 8.26 10.98 -8.31
C LYS A 699 8.88 11.49 -9.61
N ILE A 700 10.21 11.50 -9.71
CA ILE A 700 10.94 11.84 -10.94
C ILE A 700 10.59 10.88 -12.07
N GLY A 701 10.62 9.57 -11.81
CA GLY A 701 10.27 8.57 -12.81
C GLY A 701 8.83 8.74 -13.32
N LYS A 702 7.86 9.02 -12.45
CA LYS A 702 6.47 9.30 -12.84
C LYS A 702 6.33 10.58 -13.65
N ALA A 703 7.08 11.64 -13.30
CA ALA A 703 7.12 12.88 -14.08
C ALA A 703 7.73 12.65 -15.48
N LEU A 704 8.80 11.84 -15.58
CA LEU A 704 9.42 11.46 -16.86
C LEU A 704 8.49 10.61 -17.74
N VAL A 705 7.69 9.73 -17.14
CA VAL A 705 6.66 8.96 -17.86
C VAL A 705 5.57 9.87 -18.43
N LYS A 706 5.13 10.89 -17.66
CA LYS A 706 4.16 11.89 -18.14
C LYS A 706 4.70 12.77 -19.28
N THR A 707 6.01 13.07 -19.29
CA THR A 707 6.67 13.81 -20.37
C THR A 707 7.08 12.94 -21.56
N HIS A 708 6.66 11.66 -21.58
CA HIS A 708 7.03 10.69 -22.62
C HIS A 708 8.55 10.40 -22.73
N ASN A 709 9.36 10.79 -21.75
CA ASN A 709 10.81 10.55 -21.69
C ASN A 709 11.14 9.18 -21.08
N TYR A 710 10.65 8.12 -21.73
CA TYR A 710 10.67 6.75 -21.19
C TYR A 710 12.07 6.17 -20.95
N VAL A 711 13.03 6.45 -21.83
CA VAL A 711 14.40 5.92 -21.71
C VAL A 711 15.11 6.48 -20.47
N LYS A 712 14.96 7.80 -20.23
CA LYS A 712 15.49 8.43 -19.02
C LYS A 712 14.81 7.86 -17.78
N ALA A 713 13.49 7.65 -17.82
CA ALA A 713 12.76 7.04 -16.70
C ALA A 713 13.28 5.64 -16.35
N ILE A 714 13.51 4.76 -17.35
CA ILE A 714 14.04 3.41 -17.14
C ILE A 714 15.42 3.45 -16.50
N ASN A 715 16.35 4.22 -17.08
CA ASN A 715 17.72 4.32 -16.56
C ASN A 715 17.74 4.85 -15.12
N TYR A 716 16.83 5.78 -14.83
CA TYR A 716 16.69 6.40 -13.53
C TYR A 716 16.12 5.44 -12.48
N TYR A 717 15.09 4.65 -12.84
CA TYR A 717 14.58 3.57 -11.99
C TYR A 717 15.63 2.48 -11.74
N GLU A 718 16.36 2.05 -12.77
CA GLU A 718 17.45 1.07 -12.64
C GLU A 718 18.60 1.59 -11.75
N ALA A 719 18.95 2.88 -11.86
CA ALA A 719 19.96 3.51 -11.00
C ALA A 719 19.50 3.56 -9.53
N ALA A 720 18.25 3.94 -9.27
CA ALA A 720 17.68 3.97 -7.93
C ALA A 720 17.60 2.56 -7.30
N LEU A 721 17.34 1.52 -8.10
CA LEU A 721 17.36 0.13 -7.63
C LEU A 721 18.78 -0.34 -7.24
N LYS A 722 19.82 0.10 -7.96
CA LYS A 722 21.23 -0.21 -7.63
C LYS A 722 21.70 0.40 -6.31
N SER A 723 21.09 1.50 -5.86
CA SER A 723 21.38 2.09 -4.54
C SER A 723 20.83 1.29 -3.33
N GLY A 724 20.10 0.19 -3.58
CA GLY A 724 20.03 -0.94 -2.64
C GLY A 724 18.92 -0.96 -1.58
N GLN A 725 17.90 -0.08 -1.61
CA GLN A 725 16.88 -0.05 -0.55
C GLN A 725 15.41 0.10 -1.01
N GLN A 726 15.12 -0.06 -2.30
CA GLN A 726 13.86 0.48 -2.88
C GLN A 726 13.07 -0.56 -3.71
N ASN A 727 12.71 -1.70 -3.11
CA ASN A 727 12.00 -2.80 -3.79
C ASN A 727 10.65 -2.38 -4.41
N PHE A 728 9.99 -1.34 -3.88
CA PHE A 728 8.71 -0.86 -4.40
C PHE A 728 8.81 -0.21 -5.80
N LEU A 729 10.00 0.28 -6.20
CA LEU A 729 10.21 0.88 -7.52
C LEU A 729 10.16 -0.14 -8.67
N ARG A 730 10.35 -1.44 -8.38
CA ARG A 730 10.34 -2.49 -9.41
C ARG A 730 8.99 -2.60 -10.12
N TYR A 731 7.88 -2.31 -9.43
CA TYR A 731 6.55 -2.33 -10.04
C TYR A 731 6.38 -1.21 -11.06
N ASP A 732 6.76 0.03 -10.69
CA ASP A 732 6.68 1.19 -11.57
C ASP A 732 7.53 0.98 -12.84
N LEU A 733 8.72 0.38 -12.69
CA LEU A 733 9.58 -0.02 -13.80
C LEU A 733 8.92 -1.10 -14.68
N ALA A 734 8.37 -2.16 -14.07
CA ALA A 734 7.73 -3.25 -14.80
C ALA A 734 6.49 -2.79 -15.58
N ASP A 735 5.64 -1.94 -14.99
CA ASP A 735 4.47 -1.36 -15.67
C ASP A 735 4.88 -0.50 -16.86
N LEU A 736 5.95 0.30 -16.72
CA LEU A 736 6.51 1.07 -17.83
C LEU A 736 7.04 0.17 -18.95
N LEU A 737 7.81 -0.87 -18.63
CA LEU A 737 8.33 -1.83 -19.62
C LEU A 737 7.20 -2.57 -20.34
N MET A 738 6.10 -2.88 -19.64
CA MET A 738 4.91 -3.50 -20.23
C MET A 738 4.24 -2.57 -21.25
N LYS A 739 4.06 -1.29 -20.92
CA LYS A 739 3.51 -0.27 -21.84
C LYS A 739 4.38 -0.09 -23.09
N LEU A 740 5.70 -0.20 -22.94
CA LEU A 740 6.66 -0.14 -24.05
C LEU A 740 6.78 -1.45 -24.84
N ARG A 741 6.00 -2.48 -24.50
CA ARG A 741 6.02 -3.82 -25.12
C ARG A 741 7.38 -4.55 -25.00
N GLN A 742 8.21 -4.17 -24.02
CA GLN A 742 9.47 -4.86 -23.72
C GLN A 742 9.22 -6.04 -22.76
N TYR A 743 8.49 -7.05 -23.25
CA TYR A 743 7.97 -8.15 -22.44
C TYR A 743 9.07 -8.97 -21.74
N GLU A 744 10.17 -9.28 -22.41
CA GLU A 744 11.25 -10.11 -21.84
C GLU A 744 11.99 -9.42 -20.69
N ARG A 745 12.28 -8.11 -20.81
CA ARG A 745 12.90 -7.34 -19.72
C ARG A 745 11.93 -7.18 -18.55
N CYS A 746 10.65 -6.97 -18.84
CA CYS A 746 9.59 -6.91 -17.83
C CYS A 746 9.49 -8.22 -17.04
N GLU A 747 9.48 -9.37 -17.73
CA GLU A 747 9.41 -10.70 -17.11
C GLU A 747 10.60 -10.94 -16.16
N LYS A 748 11.83 -10.56 -16.55
CA LYS A 748 13.01 -10.67 -15.68
C LYS A 748 12.91 -9.81 -14.42
N VAL A 749 12.54 -8.54 -14.55
CA VAL A 749 12.37 -7.63 -13.40
C VAL A 749 11.30 -8.14 -12.43
N LEU A 750 10.22 -8.70 -12.96
CA LEU A 750 9.15 -9.31 -12.16
C LEU A 750 9.60 -10.59 -11.45
N GLN A 751 10.33 -11.47 -12.13
CA GLN A 751 10.88 -12.69 -11.53
C GLN A 751 11.90 -12.38 -10.43
N GLU A 752 12.81 -11.43 -10.66
CA GLU A 752 13.76 -10.95 -9.64
C GLU A 752 13.03 -10.44 -8.40
N ALA A 753 11.96 -9.65 -8.59
CA ALA A 753 11.13 -9.16 -7.48
C ALA A 753 10.47 -10.29 -6.66
N LEU A 754 10.08 -11.39 -7.32
CA LEU A 754 9.46 -12.56 -6.68
C LEU A 754 10.49 -13.47 -5.99
N THR A 755 11.75 -13.51 -6.46
CA THR A 755 12.81 -14.33 -5.85
C THR A 755 13.46 -13.70 -4.62
N HIS A 756 13.42 -12.37 -4.49
CA HIS A 756 14.00 -11.62 -3.36
C HIS A 756 13.10 -11.59 -2.12
N ASP A 757 12.39 -12.68 -1.83
CA ASP A 757 11.47 -12.75 -0.68
C ASP A 757 12.28 -12.90 0.63
N PRO A 758 12.21 -11.92 1.57
CA PRO A 758 12.85 -12.04 2.87
C PRO A 758 12.15 -13.15 3.66
N GLY A 759 12.90 -14.18 4.04
CA GLY A 759 12.39 -15.45 4.54
C GLY A 759 11.26 -15.36 5.59
N GLU A 760 10.35 -16.33 5.49
CA GLU A 760 9.11 -16.61 6.24
C GLU A 760 9.10 -16.38 7.77
N LYS A 761 10.25 -16.21 8.44
CA LYS A 761 10.37 -16.13 9.90
C LYS A 761 10.45 -14.72 10.48
N GLN A 762 10.79 -13.69 9.70
CA GLN A 762 10.97 -12.32 10.22
C GLN A 762 9.78 -11.38 10.03
N LEU A 763 8.73 -11.78 9.29
CA LEU A 763 7.80 -10.81 8.69
C LEU A 763 6.33 -10.86 9.14
N ARG A 764 5.97 -11.51 10.26
CA ARG A 764 4.55 -11.70 10.65
C ARG A 764 3.65 -10.44 10.57
N ASN A 765 4.19 -9.22 10.76
CA ASN A 765 3.41 -7.98 10.69
C ASN A 765 3.55 -7.20 9.36
N TYR A 766 4.57 -7.47 8.53
CA TYR A 766 4.76 -6.83 7.20
C TYR A 766 4.06 -7.61 6.06
N GLU A 767 3.40 -8.72 6.39
CA GLU A 767 2.86 -9.66 5.41
C GLU A 767 1.79 -9.05 4.49
N VAL A 768 0.98 -8.08 4.93
CA VAL A 768 -0.15 -7.59 4.10
C VAL A 768 0.34 -6.73 2.92
N ILE A 769 1.18 -5.72 3.16
CA ILE A 769 1.67 -4.81 2.12
C ILE A 769 2.59 -5.55 1.14
N VAL A 770 3.48 -6.39 1.67
CA VAL A 770 4.40 -7.19 0.85
C VAL A 770 3.62 -8.22 0.03
N LYS A 771 2.65 -8.94 0.61
CA LYS A 771 1.80 -9.88 -0.16
C LYS A 771 0.89 -9.18 -1.16
N TRP A 772 0.43 -7.96 -0.86
CA TRP A 772 -0.32 -7.14 -1.82
C TRP A 772 0.55 -6.75 -3.02
N GLN A 773 1.78 -6.27 -2.79
CA GLN A 773 2.73 -6.00 -3.87
C GLN A 773 3.07 -7.27 -4.66
N HIS A 774 3.28 -8.39 -3.97
CA HIS A 774 3.50 -9.70 -4.57
C HIS A 774 2.33 -10.13 -5.46
N CYS A 775 1.09 -9.89 -5.02
CA CYS A 775 -0.11 -10.13 -5.81
C CYS A 775 -0.13 -9.28 -7.09
N ARG A 776 0.18 -7.99 -6.99
CA ARG A 776 0.30 -7.09 -8.15
C ARG A 776 1.38 -7.51 -9.13
N TYR A 777 2.52 -8.00 -8.65
CA TYR A 777 3.58 -8.55 -9.49
C TYR A 777 3.11 -9.80 -10.26
N LEU A 778 2.41 -10.72 -9.60
CA LEU A 778 1.88 -11.93 -10.24
C LEU A 778 0.82 -11.61 -11.31
N VAL A 779 -0.06 -10.66 -11.07
CA VAL A 779 -1.06 -10.22 -12.07
C VAL A 779 -0.38 -9.58 -13.28
N LEU A 780 0.62 -8.73 -13.06
CA LEU A 780 1.36 -8.11 -14.16
C LEU A 780 2.17 -9.16 -14.94
N LEU A 781 2.77 -10.13 -14.24
CA LEU A 781 3.48 -11.26 -14.86
C LEU A 781 2.54 -12.09 -15.74
N ALA A 782 1.33 -12.40 -15.27
CA ALA A 782 0.32 -13.11 -16.06
C ALA A 782 -0.05 -12.36 -17.35
N LYS A 783 -0.23 -11.03 -17.26
CA LYS A 783 -0.51 -10.17 -18.42
C LYS A 783 0.64 -10.21 -19.44
N VAL A 784 1.89 -10.19 -18.97
CA VAL A 784 3.08 -10.32 -19.83
C VAL A 784 3.11 -11.70 -20.49
N GLN A 785 2.94 -12.78 -19.73
CA GLN A 785 2.92 -14.16 -20.23
C GLN A 785 1.82 -14.39 -21.27
N SER A 786 0.63 -13.80 -21.06
CA SER A 786 -0.48 -13.80 -22.01
C SER A 786 -0.09 -13.15 -23.35
N LYS A 787 0.59 -12.01 -23.33
CA LYS A 787 1.07 -11.34 -24.55
C LYS A 787 2.19 -12.10 -25.26
N VAL A 788 2.96 -12.91 -24.53
CA VAL A 788 4.01 -13.80 -25.07
C VAL A 788 3.43 -15.17 -25.49
N ASN A 789 2.10 -15.36 -25.45
CA ASN A 789 1.38 -16.61 -25.76
C ASN A 789 1.70 -17.80 -24.84
N LYS A 790 2.25 -17.57 -23.64
CA LYS A 790 2.47 -18.59 -22.59
C LYS A 790 1.24 -18.75 -21.70
N ASN A 791 0.14 -19.25 -22.26
CA ASN A 791 -1.17 -19.25 -21.60
C ASN A 791 -1.24 -20.12 -20.32
N ASP A 792 -0.52 -21.23 -20.26
CA ASP A 792 -0.55 -22.14 -19.10
C ASP A 792 0.21 -21.56 -17.90
N GLU A 793 1.36 -20.93 -18.15
CA GLU A 793 2.11 -20.20 -17.12
C GLU A 793 1.34 -19.00 -16.60
N ALA A 794 0.62 -18.28 -17.49
CA ALA A 794 -0.25 -17.17 -17.11
C ALA A 794 -1.40 -17.62 -16.20
N LEU A 795 -1.99 -18.79 -16.47
CA LEU A 795 -3.03 -19.33 -15.62
C LEU A 795 -2.48 -19.72 -14.23
N LEU A 796 -1.28 -20.31 -14.17
CA LEU A 796 -0.62 -20.66 -12.92
C LEU A 796 -0.25 -19.44 -12.09
N SER A 797 0.27 -18.38 -12.71
CA SER A 797 0.59 -17.13 -12.00
C SER A 797 -0.66 -16.42 -11.48
N LEU A 798 -1.78 -16.45 -12.22
CA LEU A 798 -3.08 -15.95 -11.75
C LEU A 798 -3.67 -16.79 -10.60
N GLN A 799 -3.53 -18.12 -10.64
CA GLN A 799 -3.97 -18.98 -9.53
C GLN A 799 -3.18 -18.67 -8.26
N ARG A 800 -1.85 -18.50 -8.36
CA ARG A 800 -1.01 -18.07 -7.23
C ARG A 800 -1.43 -16.69 -6.73
N ALA A 801 -1.76 -15.74 -7.62
CA ALA A 801 -2.24 -14.42 -7.24
C ALA A 801 -3.55 -14.51 -6.45
N ARG A 802 -4.50 -15.35 -6.89
CA ARG A 802 -5.77 -15.60 -6.19
C ARG A 802 -5.55 -16.15 -4.79
N ASP A 803 -4.65 -17.13 -4.64
CA ASP A 803 -4.38 -17.74 -3.33
C ASP A 803 -3.73 -16.75 -2.36
N VAL A 804 -2.79 -15.92 -2.85
CA VAL A 804 -2.19 -14.84 -2.06
C VAL A 804 -3.25 -13.80 -1.69
N GLN A 805 -4.10 -13.40 -2.63
CA GLN A 805 -5.15 -12.40 -2.39
C GLN A 805 -6.21 -12.89 -1.40
N ALA A 806 -6.57 -14.18 -1.44
CA ALA A 806 -7.50 -14.78 -0.47
C ALA A 806 -6.92 -14.75 0.95
N LYS A 807 -5.60 -14.99 1.10
CA LYS A 807 -4.90 -14.86 2.39
C LYS A 807 -4.87 -13.41 2.87
N VAL A 808 -4.63 -12.46 1.96
CA VAL A 808 -4.62 -11.02 2.25
C VAL A 808 -6.01 -10.55 2.72
N LEU A 809 -7.08 -10.86 1.97
CA LEU A 809 -8.45 -10.48 2.31
C LEU A 809 -8.89 -10.98 3.70
N LYS A 810 -8.55 -12.22 4.07
CA LYS A 810 -8.87 -12.78 5.39
C LYS A 810 -8.24 -11.98 6.55
N ARG A 811 -7.05 -11.42 6.34
CA ARG A 811 -6.32 -10.65 7.36
C ARG A 811 -6.69 -9.17 7.35
N VAL A 812 -6.83 -8.58 6.16
CA VAL A 812 -7.24 -7.18 5.98
C VAL A 812 -8.62 -6.92 6.57
N GLN A 813 -9.52 -7.89 6.52
CA GLN A 813 -10.84 -7.78 7.16
C GLN A 813 -10.77 -7.66 8.69
N LEU A 814 -9.66 -8.10 9.32
CA LEU A 814 -9.41 -7.98 10.76
C LEU A 814 -8.60 -6.73 11.11
N GLU A 815 -7.63 -6.35 10.28
CA GLU A 815 -6.64 -5.30 10.58
C GLU A 815 -6.98 -3.91 10.01
N GLN A 816 -7.62 -3.83 8.83
CA GLN A 816 -7.85 -2.60 8.07
C GLN A 816 -9.17 -2.64 7.24
N PRO A 817 -10.34 -2.35 7.84
CA PRO A 817 -11.64 -2.48 7.18
C PRO A 817 -11.82 -1.55 5.97
N ASP A 818 -11.19 -0.37 5.96
CA ASP A 818 -11.35 0.61 4.88
C ASP A 818 -10.66 0.17 3.58
N SER A 819 -9.54 -0.53 3.69
CA SER A 819 -8.78 -1.05 2.54
C SER A 819 -9.40 -2.30 1.90
N VAL A 820 -10.39 -2.92 2.56
CA VAL A 820 -11.11 -4.10 2.06
C VAL A 820 -11.75 -3.84 0.70
N SER A 821 -12.23 -2.62 0.45
CA SER A 821 -12.84 -2.22 -0.82
C SER A 821 -11.88 -2.36 -2.00
N ALA A 822 -10.67 -1.78 -1.89
CA ALA A 822 -9.63 -1.87 -2.90
C ALA A 822 -9.10 -3.31 -3.08
N GLN A 823 -9.01 -4.08 -2.00
CA GLN A 823 -8.58 -5.49 -2.07
C GLN A 823 -9.64 -6.40 -2.70
N LYS A 824 -10.94 -6.09 -2.51
CA LYS A 824 -12.03 -6.77 -3.21
C LYS A 824 -12.02 -6.45 -4.70
N GLN A 825 -11.76 -5.20 -5.09
CA GLN A 825 -11.59 -4.82 -6.50
C GLN A 825 -10.44 -5.60 -7.15
N LEU A 826 -9.28 -5.68 -6.49
CA LEU A 826 -8.15 -6.45 -7.00
C LEU A 826 -8.47 -7.96 -7.13
N ALA A 827 -9.23 -8.52 -6.19
CA ALA A 827 -9.69 -9.91 -6.28
C ALA A 827 -10.67 -10.13 -7.45
N ALA A 828 -11.58 -9.19 -7.68
CA ALA A 828 -12.49 -9.20 -8.83
C ALA A 828 -11.70 -9.15 -10.15
N GLU A 829 -10.69 -8.27 -10.25
CA GLU A 829 -9.81 -8.17 -11.42
C GLU A 829 -9.08 -9.50 -11.69
N ILE A 830 -8.53 -10.16 -10.67
CA ILE A 830 -7.85 -11.46 -10.82
C ILE A 830 -8.80 -12.51 -11.37
N CYS A 831 -10.00 -12.63 -10.80
CA CYS A 831 -11.01 -13.59 -11.26
C CYS A 831 -11.47 -13.29 -12.69
N ALA A 832 -11.62 -12.01 -13.06
CA ALA A 832 -11.96 -11.61 -14.42
C ALA A 832 -10.86 -11.98 -15.43
N GLU A 833 -9.59 -11.77 -15.10
CA GLU A 833 -8.47 -12.17 -15.98
C GLU A 833 -8.38 -13.71 -16.14
N ILE A 834 -8.62 -14.48 -15.07
CA ILE A 834 -8.72 -15.95 -15.15
C ILE A 834 -9.86 -16.37 -16.08
N ALA A 835 -11.02 -15.70 -15.98
CA ALA A 835 -12.18 -15.98 -16.81
C ALA A 835 -11.93 -15.67 -18.29
N LYS A 836 -11.25 -14.56 -18.61
CA LYS A 836 -10.80 -14.23 -19.97
C LYS A 836 -9.92 -15.31 -20.57
N HIS A 837 -8.93 -15.77 -19.81
CA HIS A 837 -8.06 -16.87 -20.23
C HIS A 837 -8.85 -18.15 -20.48
N CYS A 838 -9.76 -18.53 -19.56
CA CYS A 838 -10.63 -19.70 -19.75
C CYS A 838 -11.51 -19.58 -21.00
N SER A 839 -12.04 -18.37 -21.28
CA SER A 839 -12.85 -18.10 -22.48
C SER A 839 -12.04 -18.28 -23.76
N SER A 840 -10.80 -17.76 -23.80
CA SER A 840 -9.89 -17.95 -24.95
C SER A 840 -9.55 -19.42 -25.22
N GLN A 841 -9.51 -20.25 -24.18
CA GLN A 841 -9.28 -21.71 -24.26
C GLN A 841 -10.56 -22.50 -24.55
N ARG A 842 -11.70 -21.83 -24.85
CA ARG A 842 -13.03 -22.43 -25.05
C ARG A 842 -13.61 -23.15 -23.81
N GLY A 843 -13.04 -22.90 -22.62
CA GLY A 843 -13.54 -23.39 -21.34
C GLY A 843 -14.65 -22.50 -20.76
N TYR A 844 -15.75 -22.33 -21.49
CA TYR A 844 -16.79 -21.33 -21.19
C TYR A 844 -17.44 -21.54 -19.80
N GLU A 845 -17.70 -22.78 -19.38
CA GLU A 845 -18.30 -23.05 -18.06
C GLU A 845 -17.39 -22.60 -16.91
N ARG A 846 -16.07 -22.78 -17.03
CA ARG A 846 -15.11 -22.30 -16.04
C ARG A 846 -15.06 -20.78 -16.04
N ALA A 847 -15.11 -20.16 -17.22
CA ALA A 847 -15.17 -18.71 -17.35
C ALA A 847 -16.41 -18.12 -16.66
N VAL A 848 -17.60 -18.71 -16.84
CA VAL A 848 -18.82 -18.29 -16.12
C VAL A 848 -18.62 -18.35 -14.60
N LYS A 849 -18.03 -19.43 -14.08
CA LYS A 849 -17.78 -19.58 -12.63
C LYS A 849 -16.90 -18.46 -12.10
N PHE A 850 -15.78 -18.17 -12.76
CA PHE A 850 -14.86 -17.12 -12.32
C PHE A 850 -15.43 -15.71 -12.48
N TYR A 851 -16.21 -15.43 -13.53
CA TYR A 851 -16.92 -14.15 -13.62
C TYR A 851 -18.00 -13.99 -12.55
N LYS A 852 -18.74 -15.06 -12.20
CA LYS A 852 -19.68 -15.02 -11.06
C LYS A 852 -18.96 -14.78 -9.75
N GLU A 853 -17.81 -15.42 -9.52
CA GLU A 853 -16.98 -15.17 -8.34
C GLU A 853 -16.46 -13.72 -8.29
N ALA A 854 -16.07 -13.13 -9.44
CA ALA A 854 -15.67 -11.73 -9.51
C ALA A 854 -16.80 -10.78 -9.07
N LEU A 855 -18.05 -11.07 -9.46
CA LEU A 855 -19.23 -10.28 -9.08
C LEU A 855 -19.59 -10.40 -7.59
N VAL A 856 -19.22 -11.50 -6.91
CA VAL A 856 -19.37 -11.61 -5.45
C VAL A 856 -18.46 -10.62 -4.72
N TYR A 857 -17.29 -10.31 -5.28
CA TYR A 857 -16.39 -9.31 -4.70
C TYR A 857 -16.80 -7.88 -5.04
N CYS A 858 -17.20 -7.64 -6.30
CA CYS A 858 -17.65 -6.35 -6.80
C CYS A 858 -18.94 -6.49 -7.60
N GLU A 859 -20.07 -6.24 -6.92
CA GLU A 859 -21.41 -6.33 -7.52
C GLU A 859 -21.71 -5.22 -8.55
N SER A 860 -20.89 -4.17 -8.63
CA SER A 860 -21.14 -2.99 -9.46
C SER A 860 -20.23 -2.84 -10.66
N ASP A 861 -19.28 -3.76 -10.90
CA ASP A 861 -18.36 -3.63 -12.03
C ASP A 861 -19.05 -3.94 -13.38
N SER A 862 -19.40 -2.87 -14.10
CA SER A 862 -20.09 -2.94 -15.38
C SER A 862 -19.27 -3.67 -16.46
N LYS A 863 -17.94 -3.66 -16.39
CA LYS A 863 -17.08 -4.33 -17.38
C LYS A 863 -17.17 -5.85 -17.25
N VAL A 864 -17.09 -6.36 -16.03
CA VAL A 864 -17.19 -7.80 -15.74
C VAL A 864 -18.58 -8.33 -16.09
N MET A 865 -19.64 -7.57 -15.76
CA MET A 865 -21.01 -7.93 -16.13
C MET A 865 -21.20 -8.00 -17.65
N LEU A 866 -20.61 -7.06 -18.40
CA LEU A 866 -20.67 -7.06 -19.86
C LEU A 866 -19.95 -8.26 -20.48
N GLU A 867 -18.75 -8.58 -20.00
CA GLU A 867 -17.99 -9.74 -20.47
C GLU A 867 -18.71 -11.06 -20.16
N LEU A 868 -19.39 -11.15 -19.02
CA LEU A 868 -20.25 -12.27 -18.69
C LEU A 868 -21.49 -12.34 -19.59
N ALA A 869 -22.14 -11.21 -19.88
CA ALA A 869 -23.28 -11.14 -20.79
C ALA A 869 -22.90 -11.56 -22.22
N GLN A 870 -21.73 -11.13 -22.71
CA GLN A 870 -21.16 -11.60 -23.98
C GLN A 870 -20.98 -13.11 -23.99
N LEU A 871 -20.46 -13.68 -22.90
CA LEU A 871 -20.26 -15.11 -22.78
C LEU A 871 -21.59 -15.88 -22.79
N TYR A 872 -22.63 -15.38 -22.13
CA TYR A 872 -23.97 -15.97 -22.20
C TYR A 872 -24.56 -15.92 -23.61
N LEU A 873 -24.34 -14.84 -24.37
CA LEU A 873 -24.73 -14.79 -25.78
C LEU A 873 -23.99 -15.81 -26.66
N THR A 874 -22.73 -16.13 -26.33
CA THR A 874 -22.00 -17.19 -27.04
C THR A 874 -22.48 -18.60 -26.67
N LEU A 875 -23.02 -18.76 -25.46
CA LEU A 875 -23.63 -20.00 -24.97
C LEU A 875 -25.12 -20.13 -25.36
N ASP A 876 -25.66 -19.14 -26.08
CA ASP A 876 -27.08 -19.00 -26.43
C ASP A 876 -28.04 -18.97 -25.21
N ASP A 877 -27.54 -18.61 -24.02
CA ASP A 877 -28.35 -18.37 -22.83
C ASP A 877 -28.88 -16.93 -22.84
N VAL A 878 -29.98 -16.74 -23.56
CA VAL A 878 -30.60 -15.45 -23.79
C VAL A 878 -31.23 -14.86 -22.51
N GLU A 879 -31.69 -15.70 -21.59
CA GLU A 879 -32.34 -15.23 -20.35
C GLU A 879 -31.32 -14.68 -19.36
N ALA A 880 -30.23 -15.42 -19.12
CA ALA A 880 -29.17 -14.97 -18.23
C ALA A 880 -28.50 -13.68 -18.76
N CYS A 881 -28.29 -13.59 -20.08
CA CYS A 881 -27.77 -12.36 -20.70
C CYS A 881 -28.70 -11.16 -20.48
N GLN A 882 -30.02 -11.34 -20.63
CA GLN A 882 -30.99 -10.27 -20.41
C GLN A 882 -30.95 -9.76 -18.96
N GLN A 883 -30.88 -10.69 -17.99
CA GLN A 883 -30.79 -10.32 -16.58
C GLN A 883 -29.53 -9.48 -16.31
N GLN A 884 -28.36 -9.89 -16.80
CA GLN A 884 -27.12 -9.14 -16.63
C GLN A 884 -27.16 -7.78 -17.31
N CYS A 885 -27.64 -7.69 -18.55
CA CYS A 885 -27.79 -6.41 -19.24
C CYS A 885 -28.78 -5.47 -18.53
N SER A 886 -29.87 -6.02 -17.97
CA SER A 886 -30.83 -5.23 -17.19
C SER A 886 -30.25 -4.72 -15.87
N ALA A 887 -29.40 -5.51 -15.21
CA ALA A 887 -28.69 -5.10 -14.00
C ALA A 887 -27.70 -3.97 -14.31
N ILE A 888 -26.95 -4.09 -15.42
CA ILE A 888 -26.05 -3.03 -15.87
C ILE A 888 -26.83 -1.75 -16.13
N LEU A 889 -27.95 -1.79 -16.88
CA LEU A 889 -28.72 -0.59 -17.22
C LEU A 889 -29.44 0.05 -16.01
N LYS A 890 -29.70 -0.71 -14.94
CA LYS A 890 -30.19 -0.15 -13.66
C LYS A 890 -29.11 0.63 -12.92
N ASN A 891 -27.88 0.12 -12.91
CA ASN A 891 -26.75 0.73 -12.20
C ASN A 891 -26.14 1.89 -13.01
N ASP A 892 -25.93 1.66 -14.30
CA ASP A 892 -25.40 2.61 -15.28
C ASP A 892 -26.33 2.67 -16.49
N PRO A 893 -27.31 3.60 -16.48
CA PRO A 893 -28.25 3.75 -17.58
C PRO A 893 -27.59 4.29 -18.84
N VAL A 894 -26.33 4.74 -18.81
CA VAL A 894 -25.60 5.36 -19.93
C VAL A 894 -24.76 4.34 -20.71
N ASN A 895 -24.58 3.12 -20.20
CA ASN A 895 -23.68 2.14 -20.79
C ASN A 895 -24.09 1.68 -22.20
N GLU A 896 -23.36 2.16 -23.20
CA GLU A 896 -23.63 1.93 -24.64
C GLU A 896 -23.58 0.46 -25.03
N SER A 897 -22.55 -0.25 -24.57
CA SER A 897 -22.38 -1.68 -24.88
C SER A 897 -23.51 -2.53 -24.31
N ALA A 898 -24.04 -2.18 -23.13
CA ALA A 898 -25.16 -2.90 -22.53
C ALA A 898 -26.48 -2.63 -23.28
N THR A 899 -26.73 -1.38 -23.69
CA THR A 899 -27.91 -1.03 -24.49
C THR A 899 -27.88 -1.71 -25.85
N LEU A 900 -26.72 -1.74 -26.51
CA LEU A 900 -26.53 -2.48 -27.77
C LEU A 900 -26.78 -3.98 -27.60
N MET A 901 -26.22 -4.58 -26.56
CA MET A 901 -26.40 -5.99 -26.26
C MET A 901 -27.86 -6.34 -25.99
N MET A 902 -28.57 -5.47 -25.26
CA MET A 902 -29.99 -5.62 -25.00
C MET A 902 -30.81 -5.51 -26.30
N ALA A 903 -30.49 -4.54 -27.16
CA ALA A 903 -31.17 -4.38 -28.44
C ALA A 903 -30.94 -5.60 -29.36
N ASP A 904 -29.70 -6.09 -29.47
CA ASP A 904 -29.36 -7.31 -30.22
C ASP A 904 -30.07 -8.55 -29.63
N LEU A 905 -30.23 -8.62 -28.31
CA LEU A 905 -30.92 -9.71 -27.62
C LEU A 905 -32.43 -9.70 -27.88
N MET A 906 -33.07 -8.54 -27.77
CA MET A 906 -34.49 -8.37 -28.11
C MET A 906 -34.74 -8.65 -29.58
N PHE A 907 -33.79 -8.27 -30.44
CA PHE A 907 -33.82 -8.61 -31.86
C PHE A 907 -33.76 -10.13 -32.09
N ARG A 908 -32.89 -10.87 -31.39
CA ARG A 908 -32.86 -12.35 -31.43
C ARG A 908 -34.17 -12.98 -30.92
N LYS A 909 -34.81 -12.37 -29.91
CA LYS A 909 -36.13 -12.79 -29.40
C LYS A 909 -37.30 -12.45 -30.33
N GLN A 910 -37.04 -11.78 -31.47
CA GLN A 910 -38.04 -11.30 -32.42
C GLN A 910 -38.97 -10.22 -31.86
N ASP A 911 -38.62 -9.61 -30.72
CA ASP A 911 -39.34 -8.45 -30.18
C ASP A 911 -38.77 -7.17 -30.79
N TYR A 912 -39.18 -6.91 -32.03
CA TYR A 912 -38.67 -5.79 -32.82
C TYR A 912 -39.01 -4.43 -32.20
N GLU A 913 -40.13 -4.30 -31.49
CA GLU A 913 -40.54 -3.02 -30.89
C GLU A 913 -39.61 -2.63 -29.73
N GLN A 914 -39.29 -3.58 -28.85
CA GLN A 914 -38.33 -3.34 -27.76
C GLN A 914 -36.91 -3.15 -28.29
N ALA A 915 -36.52 -3.89 -29.32
CA ALA A 915 -35.22 -3.71 -29.97
C ALA A 915 -35.09 -2.30 -30.59
N VAL A 916 -36.13 -1.83 -31.29
CA VAL A 916 -36.19 -0.46 -31.81
C VAL A 916 -36.07 0.54 -30.66
N PHE A 917 -36.83 0.40 -29.57
CA PHE A 917 -36.77 1.30 -28.43
C PHE A 917 -35.34 1.46 -27.87
N HIS A 918 -34.61 0.35 -27.67
CA HIS A 918 -33.24 0.42 -27.14
C HIS A 918 -32.25 1.05 -28.14
N PHE A 919 -32.37 0.76 -29.43
CA PHE A 919 -31.56 1.43 -30.45
C PHE A 919 -31.87 2.93 -30.57
N GLN A 920 -33.14 3.31 -30.46
CA GLN A 920 -33.56 4.71 -30.44
C GLN A 920 -32.97 5.45 -29.23
N GLN A 921 -33.08 4.87 -28.03
CA GLN A 921 -32.51 5.45 -26.82
C GLN A 921 -30.99 5.69 -26.94
N LEU A 922 -30.27 4.79 -27.61
CA LEU A 922 -28.84 4.94 -27.85
C LEU A 922 -28.54 6.06 -28.84
N LEU A 923 -29.28 6.14 -29.95
CA LEU A 923 -29.07 7.13 -31.01
C LEU A 923 -29.54 8.54 -30.62
N GLU A 924 -30.53 8.67 -29.74
CA GLU A 924 -30.92 9.97 -29.16
C GLU A 924 -29.78 10.57 -28.32
N ARG A 925 -28.97 9.73 -27.69
CA ARG A 925 -27.80 10.16 -26.91
C ARG A 925 -26.55 10.35 -27.76
N LYS A 926 -26.30 9.43 -28.70
CA LYS A 926 -25.16 9.46 -29.61
C LYS A 926 -25.62 9.27 -31.06
N PRO A 927 -25.96 10.38 -31.74
CA PRO A 927 -26.40 10.34 -33.14
C PRO A 927 -25.31 9.88 -34.11
N ASP A 928 -24.04 10.00 -33.73
CA ASP A 928 -22.86 9.69 -34.57
C ASP A 928 -22.53 8.19 -34.63
N ASN A 929 -23.32 7.33 -33.97
CA ASN A 929 -23.09 5.89 -33.96
C ASN A 929 -23.72 5.19 -35.18
N TYR A 930 -23.07 5.31 -36.34
CA TYR A 930 -23.55 4.76 -37.62
C TYR A 930 -23.68 3.22 -37.68
N PRO A 931 -22.83 2.40 -37.02
CA PRO A 931 -23.07 0.95 -36.91
C PRO A 931 -24.44 0.63 -36.34
N THR A 932 -24.83 1.29 -35.25
CA THR A 932 -26.15 1.15 -34.64
C THR A 932 -27.25 1.63 -35.59
N LEU A 933 -27.05 2.78 -36.23
CA LEU A 933 -28.02 3.33 -37.16
C LEU A 933 -28.28 2.39 -38.34
N SER A 934 -27.25 1.75 -38.90
CA SER A 934 -27.41 0.76 -39.97
C SER A 934 -28.24 -0.46 -39.54
N ARG A 935 -28.04 -0.95 -38.32
CA ARG A 935 -28.83 -2.06 -37.74
C ARG A 935 -30.27 -1.64 -37.47
N LEU A 936 -30.47 -0.42 -36.97
CA LEU A 936 -31.80 0.15 -36.77
C LEU A 936 -32.55 0.31 -38.10
N ILE A 937 -31.88 0.74 -39.17
CA ILE A 937 -32.52 0.85 -40.50
C ILE A 937 -33.00 -0.51 -41.00
N ASP A 938 -32.19 -1.57 -40.88
CA ASP A 938 -32.61 -2.92 -41.24
C ASP A 938 -33.80 -3.40 -40.38
N LEU A 939 -33.76 -3.10 -39.08
CA LEU A 939 -34.84 -3.43 -38.16
C LEU A 939 -36.15 -2.69 -38.48
N LEU A 940 -36.07 -1.38 -38.77
CA LEU A 940 -37.22 -0.55 -39.13
C LEU A 940 -37.82 -0.98 -40.48
N ARG A 941 -36.97 -1.44 -41.43
CA ARG A 941 -37.42 -2.13 -42.65
C ARG A 941 -38.28 -3.34 -42.30
N ARG A 942 -37.75 -4.26 -41.51
CA ARG A 942 -38.46 -5.49 -41.11
C ARG A 942 -39.75 -5.21 -40.33
N ALA A 943 -39.74 -4.19 -39.46
CA ALA A 943 -40.89 -3.76 -38.68
C ALA A 943 -41.94 -2.96 -39.48
N GLY A 944 -41.62 -2.51 -40.69
CA GLY A 944 -42.52 -1.70 -41.54
C GLY A 944 -42.61 -0.22 -41.13
N LYS A 945 -41.63 0.29 -40.37
CA LYS A 945 -41.57 1.66 -39.81
C LYS A 945 -40.44 2.50 -40.44
N LEU A 946 -40.21 2.35 -41.74
CA LEU A 946 -39.17 3.09 -42.48
C LEU A 946 -39.36 4.62 -42.45
N GLU A 947 -40.57 5.10 -42.17
CA GLU A 947 -40.90 6.52 -42.03
C GLU A 947 -40.15 7.22 -40.88
N GLU A 948 -39.65 6.47 -39.89
CA GLU A 948 -38.92 7.03 -38.74
C GLU A 948 -37.44 7.29 -39.03
N VAL A 949 -36.87 6.69 -40.08
CA VAL A 949 -35.43 6.78 -40.41
C VAL A 949 -34.96 8.22 -40.69
N PRO A 950 -35.68 9.07 -41.45
CA PRO A 950 -35.27 10.45 -41.71
C PRO A 950 -35.03 11.26 -40.44
N ARG A 951 -35.85 11.05 -39.39
CA ARG A 951 -35.67 11.72 -38.09
C ARG A 951 -34.28 11.46 -37.53
N PHE A 952 -33.78 10.23 -37.56
CA PHE A 952 -32.45 9.89 -37.04
C PHE A 952 -31.32 10.42 -37.93
N LEU A 953 -31.50 10.41 -39.25
CA LEU A 953 -30.53 11.00 -40.18
C LEU A 953 -30.42 12.52 -39.98
N GLU A 954 -31.53 13.22 -39.76
CA GLU A 954 -31.55 14.64 -39.44
C GLU A 954 -30.90 14.95 -38.08
N MET A 955 -31.13 14.09 -37.08
CA MET A 955 -30.48 14.23 -35.77
C MET A 955 -28.96 14.11 -35.88
N ALA A 956 -28.45 13.16 -36.67
CA ALA A 956 -27.02 13.03 -36.94
C ALA A 956 -26.46 14.28 -37.67
N GLU A 957 -27.19 14.83 -38.64
CA GLU A 957 -26.78 16.07 -39.33
C GLU A 957 -26.76 17.30 -38.40
N LYS A 958 -27.72 17.42 -37.48
CA LYS A 958 -27.79 18.52 -36.51
C LYS A 958 -26.67 18.44 -35.47
N HIS A 959 -26.32 17.23 -35.05
CA HIS A 959 -25.25 17.01 -34.08
C HIS A 959 -23.87 17.30 -34.67
N SER A 960 -23.62 16.89 -35.90
CA SER A 960 -22.37 17.13 -36.61
C SER A 960 -22.62 17.63 -38.03
N SER A 961 -22.24 18.88 -38.31
CA SER A 961 -22.25 19.42 -39.68
C SER A 961 -21.27 18.68 -40.61
N ARG A 962 -20.28 17.96 -40.04
CA ARG A 962 -19.34 17.10 -40.75
C ARG A 962 -19.94 15.74 -41.14
N ALA A 963 -21.07 15.33 -40.55
CA ALA A 963 -21.72 14.04 -40.81
C ALA A 963 -21.94 13.76 -42.31
N LYS A 964 -22.25 14.80 -43.12
CA LYS A 964 -22.44 14.66 -44.58
C LYS A 964 -21.22 14.12 -45.33
N PHE A 965 -20.02 14.30 -44.77
CA PHE A 965 -18.77 13.82 -45.33
C PHE A 965 -18.33 12.48 -44.73
N GLU A 966 -19.00 12.01 -43.67
CA GLU A 966 -18.64 10.77 -43.02
C GLU A 966 -19.12 9.56 -43.84
N PRO A 967 -18.25 8.54 -44.04
CA PRO A 967 -18.61 7.35 -44.80
C PRO A 967 -19.81 6.59 -44.20
N GLY A 968 -19.87 6.47 -42.86
CA GLY A 968 -20.95 5.78 -42.16
C GLY A 968 -22.32 6.42 -42.39
N TYR A 969 -22.42 7.75 -42.31
CA TYR A 969 -23.64 8.48 -42.63
C TYR A 969 -24.10 8.23 -44.07
N ASN A 970 -23.17 8.34 -45.03
CA ASN A 970 -23.47 8.11 -46.44
C ASN A 970 -23.90 6.66 -46.71
N TYR A 971 -23.31 5.68 -46.02
CA TYR A 971 -23.76 4.29 -46.09
C TYR A 971 -25.18 4.10 -45.56
N CYS A 972 -25.50 4.64 -44.37
CA CYS A 972 -26.85 4.56 -43.79
C CYS A 972 -27.91 5.25 -44.67
N LYS A 973 -27.59 6.43 -45.21
CA LYS A 973 -28.48 7.14 -46.14
C LYS A 973 -28.67 6.38 -47.46
N GLY A 974 -27.60 5.76 -47.97
CA GLY A 974 -27.67 4.87 -49.14
C GLY A 974 -28.62 3.69 -48.92
N LEU A 975 -28.53 3.03 -47.75
CA LEU A 975 -29.43 1.94 -47.37
C LEU A 975 -30.89 2.37 -47.31
N TYR A 976 -31.17 3.51 -46.66
CA TYR A 976 -32.51 4.05 -46.57
C TYR A 976 -33.12 4.30 -47.96
N LEU A 977 -32.41 5.03 -48.82
CA LEU A 977 -32.87 5.35 -50.18
C LEU A 977 -33.06 4.11 -51.04
N TRP A 978 -32.19 3.10 -50.88
CA TRP A 978 -32.37 1.82 -51.54
C TRP A 978 -33.66 1.12 -51.11
N TYR A 979 -33.93 1.08 -49.80
CA TYR A 979 -35.14 0.45 -49.26
C TYR A 979 -36.44 1.20 -49.56
N THR A 980 -36.39 2.51 -49.82
CA THR A 980 -37.56 3.30 -50.24
C THR A 980 -37.84 3.26 -51.75
N GLY A 981 -36.98 2.57 -52.53
CA GLY A 981 -37.16 2.43 -53.98
C GLY A 981 -36.48 3.52 -54.83
N GLU A 982 -35.47 4.21 -54.29
CA GLU A 982 -34.68 5.23 -54.99
C GLU A 982 -33.23 4.76 -55.23
N PRO A 983 -33.00 3.76 -56.11
CA PRO A 983 -31.71 3.09 -56.27
C PRO A 983 -30.60 4.03 -56.77
N ASN A 984 -30.94 4.98 -57.65
CA ASN A 984 -29.96 5.89 -58.26
C ASN A 984 -29.32 6.85 -57.23
N ASP A 985 -30.12 7.41 -56.33
CA ASP A 985 -29.60 8.26 -55.26
C ASP A 985 -28.92 7.44 -54.16
N GLY A 986 -29.39 6.21 -53.91
CA GLY A 986 -28.69 5.23 -53.08
C GLY A 986 -27.27 4.96 -53.58
N LEU A 987 -27.09 4.69 -54.88
CA LEU A 987 -25.78 4.46 -55.51
C LEU A 987 -24.84 5.65 -55.34
N ARG A 988 -25.33 6.89 -55.46
CA ARG A 988 -24.52 8.10 -55.25
C ARG A 988 -23.97 8.18 -53.83
N HIS A 989 -24.78 7.81 -52.83
CA HIS A 989 -24.37 7.81 -51.44
C HIS A 989 -23.42 6.65 -51.10
N PHE A 990 -23.67 5.44 -51.60
CA PHE A 990 -22.73 4.33 -51.45
C PHE A 990 -21.37 4.61 -52.10
N ASN A 991 -21.34 5.28 -53.25
CA ASN A 991 -20.08 5.65 -53.91
C ASN A 991 -19.21 6.58 -53.04
N LYS A 992 -19.82 7.41 -52.18
CA LYS A 992 -19.08 8.24 -51.20
C LYS A 992 -18.49 7.42 -50.05
N ALA A 993 -19.16 6.34 -49.64
CA ALA A 993 -18.70 5.44 -48.57
C ALA A 993 -17.68 4.39 -49.06
N ARG A 994 -17.64 4.12 -50.37
CA ARG A 994 -16.90 3.04 -51.03
C ARG A 994 -15.41 2.92 -50.67
N LYS A 995 -14.71 4.03 -50.42
CA LYS A 995 -13.24 4.05 -50.21
C LYS A 995 -12.81 3.78 -48.77
N ASP A 996 -13.76 3.64 -47.85
CA ASP A 996 -13.49 3.45 -46.43
C ASP A 996 -13.17 1.98 -46.09
N ASN A 997 -12.36 1.74 -45.06
CA ASN A 997 -11.99 0.38 -44.66
C ASN A 997 -13.15 -0.38 -43.99
N ASP A 998 -13.97 0.31 -43.20
CA ASP A 998 -15.00 -0.33 -42.37
C ASP A 998 -16.31 -0.49 -43.15
N TRP A 999 -16.68 0.53 -43.93
CA TRP A 999 -17.95 0.56 -44.67
C TRP A 999 -17.81 0.25 -46.17
N GLY A 1000 -16.62 0.38 -46.73
CA GLY A 1000 -16.41 0.30 -48.17
C GLY A 1000 -16.79 -1.05 -48.76
N GLN A 1001 -16.45 -2.15 -48.10
CA GLN A 1001 -16.78 -3.51 -48.60
C GLN A 1001 -18.30 -3.72 -48.70
N ASN A 1002 -19.03 -3.38 -47.64
CA ASN A 1002 -20.49 -3.52 -47.61
C ASN A 1002 -21.18 -2.56 -48.58
N ALA A 1003 -20.66 -1.33 -48.73
CA ALA A 1003 -21.16 -0.38 -49.71
C ALA A 1003 -21.01 -0.93 -51.14
N VAL A 1004 -19.85 -1.50 -51.47
CA VAL A 1004 -19.61 -2.11 -52.79
C VAL A 1004 -20.54 -3.31 -53.03
N TYR A 1005 -20.78 -4.16 -52.03
CA TYR A 1005 -21.74 -5.27 -52.15
C TYR A 1005 -23.16 -4.78 -52.48
N ASN A 1006 -23.67 -3.80 -51.73
CA ASN A 1006 -25.00 -3.25 -51.99
C ASN A 1006 -25.07 -2.53 -53.36
N MET A 1007 -23.99 -1.84 -53.77
CA MET A 1007 -23.92 -1.24 -55.11
C MET A 1007 -24.00 -2.28 -56.22
N ILE A 1008 -23.31 -3.42 -56.08
CA ILE A 1008 -23.37 -4.51 -57.06
C ILE A 1008 -24.79 -5.06 -57.14
N GLU A 1009 -25.46 -5.30 -56.00
CA GLU A 1009 -26.85 -5.77 -56.01
C GLU A 1009 -27.79 -4.79 -56.72
N ILE A 1010 -27.66 -3.49 -56.45
CA ILE A 1010 -28.46 -2.46 -57.11
C ILE A 1010 -28.18 -2.42 -58.62
N CYS A 1011 -26.92 -2.55 -59.05
CA CYS A 1011 -26.58 -2.57 -60.48
C CYS A 1011 -27.13 -3.81 -61.19
N LEU A 1012 -27.18 -4.97 -60.52
CA LEU A 1012 -27.69 -6.21 -61.11
C LEU A 1012 -29.21 -6.26 -61.15
N ASN A 1013 -29.89 -5.55 -60.25
CA ASN A 1013 -31.35 -5.49 -60.19
C ASN A 1013 -31.85 -4.12 -59.68
N PRO A 1014 -31.83 -3.08 -60.53
CA PRO A 1014 -32.18 -1.72 -60.12
C PRO A 1014 -33.63 -1.57 -59.68
N ASP A 1015 -34.55 -2.25 -60.36
CA ASP A 1015 -35.99 -2.16 -60.14
C ASP A 1015 -36.50 -3.12 -59.03
N ASN A 1016 -35.57 -3.85 -58.39
CA ASN A 1016 -35.84 -4.87 -57.38
C ASN A 1016 -36.90 -5.90 -57.84
N GLU A 1017 -36.83 -6.30 -59.11
CA GLU A 1017 -37.71 -7.30 -59.69
C GLU A 1017 -37.32 -8.70 -59.22
N THR A 1018 -38.29 -9.61 -59.17
CA THR A 1018 -38.02 -11.03 -58.88
C THR A 1018 -37.28 -11.64 -60.07
N ILE A 1019 -35.95 -11.72 -59.99
CA ILE A 1019 -35.11 -12.28 -61.05
C ILE A 1019 -35.55 -13.71 -61.41
N GLY A 1020 -36.04 -13.90 -62.64
CA GLY A 1020 -36.59 -15.16 -63.13
C GLY A 1020 -38.09 -15.37 -62.87
N GLY A 1021 -38.82 -14.34 -62.41
CA GLY A 1021 -40.27 -14.33 -62.31
C GLY A 1021 -40.94 -13.79 -63.57
N GLU A 1022 -41.93 -14.50 -64.10
CA GLU A 1022 -42.56 -14.18 -65.40
C GLU A 1022 -43.97 -13.55 -65.25
N VAL A 1023 -44.49 -13.43 -64.01
CA VAL A 1023 -45.89 -12.99 -63.77
C VAL A 1023 -46.16 -11.59 -64.30
N PHE A 1024 -45.18 -10.69 -64.21
CA PHE A 1024 -45.33 -9.29 -64.62
C PHE A 1024 -44.57 -8.94 -65.92
N GLU A 1025 -43.66 -9.79 -66.40
CA GLU A 1025 -42.88 -9.57 -67.64
C GLU A 1025 -43.78 -9.47 -68.90
N ASN A 1026 -44.97 -10.09 -68.89
CA ASN A 1026 -45.88 -10.11 -70.04
C ASN A 1026 -46.86 -8.92 -70.11
N LEU A 1027 -46.90 -8.04 -69.11
CA LEU A 1027 -47.85 -6.91 -69.05
C LEU A 1027 -47.34 -5.63 -69.74
N ASP A 1028 -46.02 -5.51 -69.93
CA ASP A 1028 -45.37 -4.41 -70.66
C ASP A 1028 -45.39 -4.67 -72.18
N GLY A 1029 -46.58 -4.72 -72.76
CA GLY A 1029 -46.75 -4.72 -74.21
C GLY A 1029 -46.06 -3.50 -74.86
N ASP A 1030 -45.25 -3.76 -75.88
CA ASP A 1030 -44.52 -2.82 -76.77
C ASP A 1030 -43.43 -1.91 -76.18
N MET A 1031 -43.23 -1.84 -74.86
CA MET A 1031 -42.13 -1.06 -74.26
C MET A 1031 -40.86 -1.88 -73.94
N GLY A 1032 -40.96 -3.21 -73.91
CA GLY A 1032 -39.88 -4.12 -73.46
C GLY A 1032 -38.72 -4.35 -74.46
N ASN A 1033 -38.86 -3.90 -75.71
CA ASN A 1033 -37.87 -4.12 -76.78
C ASN A 1033 -37.20 -2.81 -77.24
N SER A 1034 -37.10 -1.79 -76.38
CA SER A 1034 -36.24 -0.64 -76.70
C SER A 1034 -34.78 -1.06 -76.59
N THR A 1035 -33.99 -0.78 -77.63
CA THR A 1035 -32.53 -1.00 -77.65
C THR A 1035 -31.84 -0.30 -76.47
N GLU A 1036 -32.38 0.83 -76.03
CA GLU A 1036 -31.88 1.60 -74.89
C GLU A 1036 -31.97 0.84 -73.55
N LYS A 1037 -33.03 0.05 -73.32
CA LYS A 1037 -33.17 -0.72 -72.07
C LYS A 1037 -32.15 -1.85 -72.01
N GLN A 1038 -31.94 -2.57 -73.12
CA GLN A 1038 -30.92 -3.62 -73.23
C GLN A 1038 -29.49 -3.08 -73.10
N GLU A 1039 -29.20 -1.92 -73.69
CA GLU A 1039 -27.90 -1.25 -73.53
C GLU A 1039 -27.66 -0.79 -72.08
N SER A 1040 -28.70 -0.31 -71.41
CA SER A 1040 -28.63 0.09 -70.00
C SER A 1040 -28.35 -1.08 -69.06
N GLU A 1041 -28.99 -2.24 -69.29
CA GLU A 1041 -28.75 -3.48 -68.54
C GLU A 1041 -27.31 -3.99 -68.74
N GLN A 1042 -26.81 -3.95 -69.98
CA GLN A 1042 -25.43 -4.34 -70.28
C GLN A 1042 -24.40 -3.39 -69.65
N LEU A 1043 -24.69 -2.08 -69.64
CA LEU A 1043 -23.83 -1.09 -68.99
C LEU A 1043 -23.79 -1.33 -67.47
N ALA A 1044 -24.92 -1.67 -66.86
CA ALA A 1044 -25.04 -1.98 -65.43
C ALA A 1044 -24.23 -3.22 -65.02
N VAL A 1045 -24.26 -4.29 -65.84
CA VAL A 1045 -23.42 -5.47 -65.64
C VAL A 1045 -21.92 -5.13 -65.74
N ARG A 1046 -21.51 -4.33 -66.72
CA ARG A 1046 -20.10 -3.89 -66.85
C ARG A 1046 -19.64 -3.05 -65.66
N THR A 1047 -20.53 -2.23 -65.08
CA THR A 1047 -20.21 -1.49 -63.85
C THR A 1047 -20.09 -2.42 -62.64
N ALA A 1048 -20.95 -3.43 -62.52
CA ALA A 1048 -20.85 -4.44 -61.46
C ALA A 1048 -19.53 -5.23 -61.54
N GLU A 1049 -19.11 -5.64 -62.74
CA GLU A 1049 -17.81 -6.31 -62.97
C GLU A 1049 -16.59 -5.45 -62.56
N LYS A 1050 -16.67 -4.13 -62.76
CA LYS A 1050 -15.61 -3.21 -62.31
C LYS A 1050 -15.55 -3.12 -60.79
N LEU A 1051 -16.70 -3.04 -60.14
CA LEU A 1051 -16.81 -2.98 -58.69
C LEU A 1051 -16.32 -4.28 -58.02
N LEU A 1052 -16.58 -5.44 -58.63
CA LEU A 1052 -16.09 -6.73 -58.16
C LEU A 1052 -14.56 -6.80 -58.05
N LYS A 1053 -13.83 -6.19 -58.99
CA LYS A 1053 -12.36 -6.16 -58.98
C LYS A 1053 -11.76 -5.34 -57.83
N GLU A 1054 -12.54 -4.44 -57.23
CA GLU A 1054 -12.11 -3.62 -56.11
C GLU A 1054 -12.22 -4.37 -54.77
N LEU A 1055 -13.02 -5.45 -54.70
CA LEU A 1055 -13.20 -6.25 -53.50
C LEU A 1055 -11.99 -7.17 -53.25
N LYS A 1056 -11.37 -7.01 -52.08
CA LYS A 1056 -10.32 -7.91 -51.56
C LYS A 1056 -10.71 -8.43 -50.18
N PRO A 1057 -11.63 -9.40 -50.10
CA PRO A 1057 -12.07 -9.93 -48.82
C PRO A 1057 -10.89 -10.58 -48.07
N GLN A 1058 -10.83 -10.40 -46.74
CA GLN A 1058 -9.82 -11.03 -45.86
C GLN A 1058 -10.34 -12.33 -45.23
N THR A 1059 -11.66 -12.53 -45.23
CA THR A 1059 -12.32 -13.65 -44.57
C THR A 1059 -12.69 -14.75 -45.57
N PRO A 1060 -12.69 -16.04 -45.17
CA PRO A 1060 -13.09 -17.13 -46.04
C PRO A 1060 -14.55 -17.01 -46.50
N ALA A 1061 -15.45 -16.54 -45.62
CA ALA A 1061 -16.84 -16.26 -45.97
C ALA A 1061 -16.97 -15.13 -47.02
N GLY A 1062 -16.15 -14.08 -46.90
CA GLY A 1062 -16.10 -13.01 -47.89
C GLY A 1062 -15.63 -13.48 -49.27
N HIS A 1063 -14.72 -14.46 -49.33
CA HIS A 1063 -14.29 -15.06 -50.60
C HIS A 1063 -15.42 -15.85 -51.27
N VAL A 1064 -16.25 -16.53 -50.48
CA VAL A 1064 -17.43 -17.27 -50.98
C VAL A 1064 -18.47 -16.29 -51.51
N GLN A 1065 -18.75 -15.21 -50.77
CA GLN A 1065 -19.70 -14.17 -51.18
C GLN A 1065 -19.27 -13.50 -52.50
N LEU A 1066 -17.97 -13.20 -52.64
CA LEU A 1066 -17.40 -12.67 -53.88
C LEU A 1066 -17.62 -13.62 -55.07
N ARG A 1067 -17.33 -14.93 -54.90
CA ARG A 1067 -17.61 -15.94 -55.94
C ARG A 1067 -19.08 -16.00 -56.32
N ILE A 1068 -20.00 -15.85 -55.36
CA ILE A 1068 -21.44 -15.87 -55.63
C ILE A 1068 -21.85 -14.65 -56.47
N LEU A 1069 -21.38 -13.45 -56.11
CA LEU A 1069 -21.68 -12.21 -56.82
C LEU A 1069 -21.09 -12.16 -58.25
N GLU A 1070 -19.88 -12.70 -58.44
CA GLU A 1070 -19.29 -12.88 -59.78
C GLU A 1070 -20.22 -13.72 -60.68
N ASN A 1071 -20.80 -14.79 -60.14
CA ASN A 1071 -21.70 -15.65 -60.90
C ASN A 1071 -23.10 -15.05 -61.08
N TYR A 1072 -23.57 -14.20 -60.16
CA TYR A 1072 -24.77 -13.40 -60.37
C TYR A 1072 -24.62 -12.40 -61.52
N CYS A 1073 -23.43 -11.83 -61.75
CA CYS A 1073 -23.17 -11.01 -62.93
C CYS A 1073 -23.34 -11.81 -64.23
N TYR A 1074 -22.87 -13.07 -64.26
CA TYR A 1074 -23.11 -13.96 -65.41
C TYR A 1074 -24.60 -14.28 -65.60
N LEU A 1075 -25.38 -14.46 -64.53
CA LEU A 1075 -26.83 -14.66 -64.63
C LEU A 1075 -27.54 -13.44 -65.22
N ALA A 1076 -27.15 -12.23 -64.82
CA ALA A 1076 -27.74 -10.99 -65.32
C ALA A 1076 -27.58 -10.80 -66.84
N THR A 1077 -26.58 -11.42 -67.47
CA THR A 1077 -26.41 -11.37 -68.94
C THR A 1077 -27.52 -12.07 -69.73
N LYS A 1078 -28.34 -12.92 -69.07
CA LYS A 1078 -29.40 -13.75 -69.66
C LYS A 1078 -28.95 -14.65 -70.83
N GLN A 1079 -27.65 -14.74 -71.11
CA GLN A 1079 -27.09 -15.60 -72.15
C GLN A 1079 -27.00 -17.04 -71.67
N LYS A 1080 -27.62 -17.97 -72.41
CA LYS A 1080 -27.70 -19.38 -72.03
C LYS A 1080 -26.36 -20.00 -71.63
N ALA A 1081 -25.29 -19.74 -72.39
CA ALA A 1081 -23.95 -20.28 -72.11
C ALA A 1081 -23.35 -19.77 -70.79
N ASN A 1082 -23.57 -18.49 -70.45
CA ASN A 1082 -23.08 -17.91 -69.20
C ASN A 1082 -23.90 -18.39 -68.00
N VAL A 1083 -25.22 -18.57 -68.18
CA VAL A 1083 -26.12 -19.10 -67.16
C VAL A 1083 -25.79 -20.55 -66.82
N GLU A 1084 -25.47 -21.38 -67.81
CA GLU A 1084 -25.04 -22.78 -67.59
C GLU A 1084 -23.68 -22.85 -66.86
N ARG A 1085 -22.74 -21.96 -67.17
CA ARG A 1085 -21.47 -21.84 -66.43
C ARG A 1085 -21.69 -21.46 -64.97
N ALA A 1086 -22.48 -20.42 -64.73
CA ALA A 1086 -22.81 -19.97 -63.39
C ALA A 1086 -23.51 -21.08 -62.57
N LEU A 1087 -24.43 -21.81 -63.19
CA LEU A 1087 -25.13 -22.94 -62.58
C LEU A 1087 -24.18 -24.04 -62.09
N ASN A 1088 -23.16 -24.41 -62.90
CA ASN A 1088 -22.18 -25.41 -62.49
C ASN A 1088 -21.38 -24.96 -61.26
N VAL A 1089 -20.98 -23.69 -61.21
CA VAL A 1089 -20.27 -23.13 -60.05
C VAL A 1089 -21.15 -23.10 -58.80
N PHE A 1090 -22.44 -22.77 -58.91
CA PHE A 1090 -23.35 -22.82 -57.77
C PHE A 1090 -23.54 -24.25 -57.23
N ILE A 1091 -23.56 -25.26 -58.12
CA ILE A 1091 -23.61 -26.68 -57.71
C ILE A 1091 -22.34 -27.06 -56.94
N GLU A 1092 -21.16 -26.63 -57.41
CA GLU A 1092 -19.90 -26.87 -56.70
C GLU A 1092 -19.89 -26.26 -55.29
N ILE A 1093 -20.32 -25.01 -55.16
CA ILE A 1093 -20.39 -24.28 -53.89
C ILE A 1093 -21.37 -24.98 -52.92
N ALA A 1094 -22.54 -25.39 -53.41
CA ALA A 1094 -23.54 -26.11 -52.62
C ALA A 1094 -23.05 -27.49 -52.13
N ASN A 1095 -22.12 -28.13 -52.84
CA ASN A 1095 -21.55 -29.42 -52.45
C ASN A 1095 -20.34 -29.30 -51.51
N THR A 1096 -19.56 -28.22 -51.57
CA THR A 1096 -18.28 -28.07 -50.84
C THR A 1096 -18.41 -27.43 -49.45
N ILE A 1097 -19.30 -26.46 -49.26
CA ILE A 1097 -19.33 -25.62 -48.05
C ILE A 1097 -20.30 -26.18 -47.00
N SER A 1098 -21.51 -26.52 -47.44
CA SER A 1098 -22.52 -27.24 -46.68
C SER A 1098 -23.71 -27.51 -47.60
N GLN A 1099 -24.38 -28.65 -47.44
CA GLN A 1099 -25.55 -29.01 -48.23
C GLN A 1099 -26.71 -28.00 -48.13
N HIS A 1100 -26.64 -27.05 -47.19
CA HIS A 1100 -27.70 -26.13 -46.77
C HIS A 1100 -27.36 -24.64 -46.93
N HIS A 1101 -26.36 -24.28 -47.76
CA HIS A 1101 -26.04 -22.87 -47.99
C HIS A 1101 -27.14 -22.16 -48.81
N VAL A 1102 -27.90 -21.26 -48.16
CA VAL A 1102 -29.11 -20.62 -48.70
C VAL A 1102 -28.83 -19.76 -49.96
N PRO A 1103 -27.82 -18.87 -49.98
CA PRO A 1103 -27.53 -18.04 -51.16
C PRO A 1103 -27.23 -18.86 -52.42
N ALA A 1104 -26.43 -19.93 -52.32
CA ALA A 1104 -26.14 -20.79 -53.47
C ALA A 1104 -27.39 -21.54 -53.99
N LEU A 1105 -28.27 -22.00 -53.10
CA LEU A 1105 -29.51 -22.68 -53.50
C LEU A 1105 -30.48 -21.72 -54.20
N LEU A 1106 -30.56 -20.47 -53.75
CA LEU A 1106 -31.33 -19.42 -54.43
C LEU A 1106 -30.75 -19.10 -55.80
N ALA A 1107 -29.42 -18.97 -55.91
CA ALA A 1107 -28.73 -18.74 -57.16
C ALA A 1107 -28.94 -19.89 -58.17
N MET A 1108 -28.96 -21.15 -57.71
CA MET A 1108 -29.33 -22.30 -58.56
C MET A 1108 -30.79 -22.21 -59.04
N ALA A 1109 -31.72 -21.86 -58.15
CA ALA A 1109 -33.14 -21.75 -58.50
C ALA A 1109 -33.37 -20.67 -59.55
N THR A 1110 -32.76 -19.49 -59.40
CA THR A 1110 -32.84 -18.39 -60.38
C THR A 1110 -32.22 -18.79 -61.72
N ALA A 1111 -31.06 -19.45 -61.74
CA ALA A 1111 -30.47 -19.98 -62.96
C ALA A 1111 -31.39 -20.98 -63.68
N TYR A 1112 -32.02 -21.90 -62.95
CA TYR A 1112 -32.99 -22.85 -63.51
C TYR A 1112 -34.24 -22.15 -64.07
N MET A 1113 -34.72 -21.06 -63.45
CA MET A 1113 -35.83 -20.27 -63.96
C MET A 1113 -35.47 -19.60 -65.29
N ILE A 1114 -34.29 -18.97 -65.40
CA ILE A 1114 -33.81 -18.34 -66.64
C ILE A 1114 -33.66 -19.39 -67.77
N LEU A 1115 -33.25 -20.61 -67.45
CA LEU A 1115 -33.18 -21.74 -68.39
C LEU A 1115 -34.53 -22.40 -68.67
N LYS A 1116 -35.64 -21.87 -68.14
CA LYS A 1116 -37.01 -22.40 -68.26
C LYS A 1116 -37.20 -23.81 -67.69
N GLN A 1117 -36.38 -24.22 -66.72
CA GLN A 1117 -36.46 -25.50 -66.00
C GLN A 1117 -37.23 -25.37 -64.67
N THR A 1118 -38.49 -24.93 -64.74
CA THR A 1118 -39.31 -24.58 -63.56
C THR A 1118 -39.48 -25.71 -62.51
N PRO A 1119 -39.56 -27.02 -62.85
CA PRO A 1119 -39.69 -28.07 -61.82
C PRO A 1119 -38.43 -28.21 -60.96
N ARG A 1120 -37.25 -28.04 -61.54
CA ARG A 1120 -35.97 -28.13 -60.82
C ARG A 1120 -35.76 -26.94 -59.91
N ALA A 1121 -36.09 -25.73 -60.38
CA ALA A 1121 -36.07 -24.52 -59.56
C ALA A 1121 -36.97 -24.65 -58.32
N ARG A 1122 -38.22 -25.08 -58.51
CA ARG A 1122 -39.19 -25.29 -57.44
C ARG A 1122 -38.71 -26.29 -56.38
N ASN A 1123 -38.00 -27.35 -56.75
CA ASN A 1123 -37.47 -28.32 -55.79
C ASN A 1123 -36.40 -27.70 -54.88
N GLN A 1124 -35.53 -26.83 -55.43
CA GLN A 1124 -34.52 -26.12 -54.62
C GLN A 1124 -35.18 -25.09 -53.69
N LEU A 1125 -36.15 -24.32 -54.18
CA LEU A 1125 -36.88 -23.34 -53.36
C LEU A 1125 -37.68 -24.00 -52.23
N LYS A 1126 -38.30 -25.17 -52.48
CA LYS A 1126 -38.96 -25.97 -51.42
C LYS A 1126 -37.98 -26.44 -50.36
N ARG A 1127 -36.72 -26.69 -50.72
CA ARG A 1127 -35.67 -27.04 -49.76
C ARG A 1127 -35.36 -25.86 -48.84
N ILE A 1128 -35.23 -24.66 -49.40
CA ILE A 1128 -35.02 -23.42 -48.63
C ILE A 1128 -36.22 -23.15 -47.71
N ALA A 1129 -37.46 -23.30 -48.20
CA ALA A 1129 -38.66 -23.06 -47.40
C ALA A 1129 -38.79 -23.96 -46.15
N LYS A 1130 -38.12 -25.12 -46.12
CA LYS A 1130 -38.07 -26.03 -44.96
C LYS A 1130 -36.98 -25.70 -43.95
N MET A 1131 -36.02 -24.85 -44.29
CA MET A 1131 -34.94 -24.45 -43.40
C MET A 1131 -35.43 -23.45 -42.34
N ASN A 1132 -34.71 -23.40 -41.22
CA ASN A 1132 -34.93 -22.38 -40.21
C ASN A 1132 -34.44 -21.03 -40.75
N TRP A 1133 -35.28 -20.02 -40.64
CA TRP A 1133 -34.92 -18.65 -41.00
C TRP A 1133 -33.78 -18.17 -40.10
N ASN A 1134 -32.78 -17.54 -40.70
CA ASN A 1134 -31.67 -16.91 -39.99
C ASN A 1134 -31.60 -15.43 -40.38
N ILE A 1135 -30.89 -14.63 -39.58
CA ILE A 1135 -30.76 -13.19 -39.81
C ILE A 1135 -29.76 -12.90 -40.94
N ILE A 1136 -28.70 -13.70 -41.03
CA ILE A 1136 -27.58 -13.44 -41.95
C ILE A 1136 -28.03 -13.59 -43.41
N ASP A 1137 -28.84 -14.62 -43.72
CA ASP A 1137 -29.35 -14.90 -45.07
C ASP A 1137 -30.83 -14.50 -45.21
N ALA A 1138 -31.29 -13.54 -44.40
CA ALA A 1138 -32.70 -13.20 -44.31
C ALA A 1138 -33.28 -12.68 -45.63
N ASP A 1139 -32.51 -11.87 -46.37
CA ASP A 1139 -32.94 -11.29 -47.64
C ASP A 1139 -33.03 -12.38 -48.73
N GLU A 1140 -32.17 -13.38 -48.67
CA GLU A 1140 -32.19 -14.56 -49.55
C GLU A 1140 -33.38 -15.46 -49.25
N PHE A 1141 -33.76 -15.64 -47.98
CA PHE A 1141 -35.00 -16.32 -47.62
C PHE A 1141 -36.21 -15.61 -48.21
N GLU A 1142 -36.29 -14.28 -48.06
CA GLU A 1142 -37.37 -13.46 -48.59
C GLU A 1142 -37.46 -13.57 -50.12
N LYS A 1143 -36.34 -13.37 -50.83
CA LYS A 1143 -36.23 -13.55 -52.29
C LYS A 1143 -36.66 -14.96 -52.73
N SER A 1144 -36.30 -16.00 -51.97
CA SER A 1144 -36.69 -17.39 -52.27
C SER A 1144 -38.19 -17.65 -52.15
N TRP A 1145 -38.84 -17.07 -51.13
CA TRP A 1145 -40.28 -17.23 -50.92
C TRP A 1145 -41.08 -16.48 -51.97
N LEU A 1146 -40.63 -15.29 -52.37
CA LEU A 1146 -41.23 -14.53 -53.47
C LEU A 1146 -41.14 -15.28 -54.80
N LEU A 1147 -39.97 -15.84 -55.13
CA LEU A 1147 -39.80 -16.61 -56.38
C LEU A 1147 -40.64 -17.90 -56.38
N LEU A 1148 -40.78 -18.56 -55.23
CA LEU A 1148 -41.64 -19.74 -55.11
C LEU A 1148 -43.13 -19.38 -55.20
N ALA A 1149 -43.53 -18.23 -54.63
CA ALA A 1149 -44.88 -17.70 -54.76
C ALA A 1149 -45.20 -17.36 -56.22
N ASP A 1150 -44.25 -16.77 -56.96
CA ASP A 1150 -44.39 -16.48 -58.40
C ASP A 1150 -44.71 -17.75 -59.20
N ILE A 1151 -43.95 -18.84 -58.98
CA ILE A 1151 -44.20 -20.15 -59.62
C ILE A 1151 -45.61 -20.67 -59.29
N TYR A 1152 -46.07 -20.50 -58.05
CA TYR A 1152 -47.40 -20.94 -57.66
C TYR A 1152 -48.53 -20.10 -58.28
N ILE A 1153 -48.35 -18.78 -58.35
CA ILE A 1153 -49.28 -17.86 -59.03
C ILE A 1153 -49.43 -18.24 -60.51
N GLN A 1154 -48.32 -18.51 -61.21
CA GLN A 1154 -48.36 -18.98 -62.60
C GLN A 1154 -49.10 -20.31 -62.75
N SER A 1155 -48.97 -21.21 -61.77
CA SER A 1155 -49.68 -22.49 -61.76
C SER A 1155 -51.14 -22.42 -61.29
N GLY A 1156 -51.66 -21.23 -61.00
CA GLY A 1156 -53.03 -21.00 -60.51
C GLY A 1156 -53.27 -21.44 -59.06
N LYS A 1157 -52.22 -21.71 -58.28
CA LYS A 1157 -52.28 -22.23 -56.91
C LYS A 1157 -52.16 -21.10 -55.88
N TYR A 1158 -53.21 -20.28 -55.82
CA TYR A 1158 -53.21 -19.03 -55.05
C TYR A 1158 -53.09 -19.22 -53.54
N ASP A 1159 -53.70 -20.26 -52.95
CA ASP A 1159 -53.63 -20.52 -51.50
C ASP A 1159 -52.18 -20.70 -51.01
N MET A 1160 -51.42 -21.56 -51.69
CA MET A 1160 -50.02 -21.82 -51.36
C MET A 1160 -49.12 -20.60 -51.60
N ALA A 1161 -49.42 -19.81 -52.63
CA ALA A 1161 -48.72 -18.54 -52.86
C ALA A 1161 -49.01 -17.55 -51.71
N GLY A 1162 -50.28 -17.42 -51.31
CA GLY A 1162 -50.71 -16.55 -50.22
C GLY A 1162 -50.06 -16.91 -48.87
N GLU A 1163 -49.91 -18.19 -48.55
CA GLU A 1163 -49.19 -18.63 -47.34
C GLU A 1163 -47.71 -18.21 -47.32
N LEU A 1164 -47.02 -18.37 -48.46
CA LEU A 1164 -45.62 -17.94 -48.59
C LEU A 1164 -45.47 -16.43 -48.50
N LEU A 1165 -46.39 -15.67 -49.10
CA LEU A 1165 -46.40 -14.20 -49.04
C LEU A 1165 -46.67 -13.71 -47.62
N LYS A 1166 -47.64 -14.31 -46.91
CA LYS A 1166 -47.89 -14.04 -45.48
C LYS A 1166 -46.67 -14.38 -44.63
N ARG A 1167 -45.97 -15.47 -44.93
CA ARG A 1167 -44.71 -15.84 -44.25
C ARG A 1167 -43.62 -14.79 -44.48
N CYS A 1168 -43.46 -14.30 -45.72
CA CYS A 1168 -42.55 -13.20 -46.04
C CYS A 1168 -42.88 -11.95 -45.23
N LEU A 1169 -44.16 -11.54 -45.18
CA LEU A 1169 -44.62 -10.35 -44.48
C LEU A 1169 -44.51 -10.45 -42.95
N ARG A 1170 -44.44 -11.65 -42.37
CA ARG A 1170 -44.17 -11.83 -40.92
C ARG A 1170 -42.74 -11.39 -40.55
N HIS A 1171 -41.77 -11.61 -41.45
CA HIS A 1171 -40.36 -11.30 -41.22
C HIS A 1171 -39.97 -9.93 -41.81
N ASN A 1172 -40.59 -9.53 -42.91
CA ASN A 1172 -40.40 -8.23 -43.53
C ASN A 1172 -41.74 -7.59 -43.91
N LYS A 1173 -42.25 -6.75 -43.00
CA LYS A 1173 -43.52 -6.04 -43.20
C LYS A 1173 -43.44 -4.93 -44.25
N SER A 1174 -42.25 -4.51 -44.67
CA SER A 1174 -42.05 -3.47 -45.69
C SER A 1174 -41.92 -4.02 -47.12
N CYS A 1175 -42.00 -5.35 -47.30
CA CYS A 1175 -41.75 -5.98 -48.59
C CYS A 1175 -42.80 -5.56 -49.64
N CYS A 1176 -42.45 -4.60 -50.50
CA CYS A 1176 -43.31 -4.07 -51.56
C CYS A 1176 -43.80 -5.17 -52.51
N LYS A 1177 -42.91 -6.08 -52.93
CA LYS A 1177 -43.24 -7.13 -53.88
C LYS A 1177 -44.21 -8.16 -53.32
N ALA A 1178 -44.12 -8.47 -52.01
CA ALA A 1178 -45.06 -9.38 -51.38
C ALA A 1178 -46.50 -8.84 -51.41
N TYR A 1179 -46.66 -7.55 -51.13
CA TYR A 1179 -47.95 -6.86 -51.25
C TYR A 1179 -48.44 -6.77 -52.69
N GLU A 1180 -47.55 -6.55 -53.66
CA GLU A 1180 -47.92 -6.53 -55.08
C GLU A 1180 -48.45 -7.90 -55.54
N TYR A 1181 -47.77 -9.00 -55.20
CA TYR A 1181 -48.26 -10.35 -55.50
C TYR A 1181 -49.58 -10.66 -54.80
N MET A 1182 -49.74 -10.23 -53.54
CA MET A 1182 -50.99 -10.45 -52.81
C MET A 1182 -52.15 -9.64 -53.41
N GLY A 1183 -51.89 -8.39 -53.83
CA GLY A 1183 -52.85 -7.58 -54.58
C GLY A 1183 -53.25 -8.24 -55.90
N TYR A 1184 -52.28 -8.81 -56.63
CA TYR A 1184 -52.54 -9.52 -57.88
C TYR A 1184 -53.39 -10.79 -57.68
N ILE A 1185 -53.12 -11.58 -56.64
CA ILE A 1185 -53.94 -12.76 -56.31
C ILE A 1185 -55.39 -12.33 -56.02
N MET A 1186 -55.57 -11.32 -55.17
CA MET A 1186 -56.91 -10.80 -54.81
C MET A 1186 -57.65 -10.21 -56.03
N GLU A 1187 -56.92 -9.56 -56.94
CA GLU A 1187 -57.47 -9.06 -58.21
C GLU A 1187 -57.97 -10.19 -59.12
N LYS A 1188 -57.23 -11.30 -59.20
CA LYS A 1188 -57.66 -12.52 -59.92
C LYS A 1188 -58.85 -13.21 -59.27
N GLU A 1189 -58.96 -13.14 -57.95
CA GLU A 1189 -60.10 -13.60 -57.16
C GLU A 1189 -61.30 -12.62 -57.20
N GLN A 1190 -61.16 -11.47 -57.87
CA GLN A 1190 -62.16 -10.40 -57.98
C GLN A 1190 -62.50 -9.69 -56.65
N SER A 1191 -61.69 -9.85 -55.59
CA SER A 1191 -61.79 -9.05 -54.37
C SER A 1191 -61.08 -7.70 -54.54
N PHE A 1192 -61.69 -6.78 -55.29
CA PHE A 1192 -61.08 -5.48 -55.62
C PHE A 1192 -60.80 -4.59 -54.40
N ARG A 1193 -61.56 -4.75 -53.31
CA ARG A 1193 -61.36 -3.97 -52.08
C ARG A 1193 -60.08 -4.39 -51.34
N ASP A 1194 -59.88 -5.69 -51.19
CA ASP A 1194 -58.69 -6.24 -50.54
C ASP A 1194 -57.46 -6.11 -51.44
N ALA A 1195 -57.64 -6.25 -52.76
CA ALA A 1195 -56.61 -5.96 -53.75
C ALA A 1195 -56.14 -4.50 -53.64
N ALA A 1196 -57.06 -3.54 -53.57
CA ALA A 1196 -56.74 -2.13 -53.40
C ALA A 1196 -55.94 -1.88 -52.10
N MET A 1197 -56.31 -2.51 -50.98
CA MET A 1197 -55.58 -2.34 -49.71
C MET A 1197 -54.14 -2.88 -49.79
N ASN A 1198 -53.92 -4.02 -50.45
CA ASN A 1198 -52.57 -4.56 -50.63
C ASN A 1198 -51.74 -3.70 -51.59
N TYR A 1199 -52.32 -3.24 -52.71
CA TYR A 1199 -51.62 -2.32 -53.62
C TYR A 1199 -51.36 -0.96 -52.98
N GLU A 1200 -52.22 -0.48 -52.07
CA GLU A 1200 -52.01 0.74 -51.29
C GLU A 1200 -50.77 0.62 -50.38
N MET A 1201 -50.61 -0.52 -49.71
CA MET A 1201 -49.42 -0.81 -48.92
C MET A 1201 -48.16 -0.94 -49.80
N ALA A 1202 -48.25 -1.60 -50.97
CA ALA A 1202 -47.14 -1.66 -51.93
C ALA A 1202 -46.75 -0.26 -52.44
N TRP A 1203 -47.74 0.59 -52.73
CA TRP A 1203 -47.56 1.97 -53.18
C TRP A 1203 -46.91 2.84 -52.10
N LYS A 1204 -47.30 2.63 -50.85
CA LYS A 1204 -46.72 3.29 -49.69
C LYS A 1204 -45.24 2.94 -49.50
N TYR A 1205 -44.91 1.65 -49.49
CA TYR A 1205 -43.53 1.19 -49.24
C TYR A 1205 -42.57 1.41 -50.42
N SER A 1206 -43.08 1.67 -51.63
CA SER A 1206 -42.27 2.11 -52.78
C SER A 1206 -42.08 3.63 -52.86
N ASN A 1207 -42.45 4.37 -51.82
CA ASN A 1207 -42.42 5.84 -51.79
C ASN A 1207 -43.13 6.50 -52.99
N GLN A 1208 -44.16 5.83 -53.53
CA GLN A 1208 -44.95 6.32 -54.68
C GLN A 1208 -44.12 6.51 -55.97
N THR A 1209 -43.00 5.78 -56.10
CA THR A 1209 -42.09 5.90 -57.25
C THR A 1209 -42.49 5.02 -58.42
N ASN A 1210 -43.09 3.84 -58.19
CA ASN A 1210 -43.33 2.84 -59.23
C ASN A 1210 -44.70 2.99 -59.96
N PRO A 1211 -44.75 3.55 -61.18
CA PRO A 1211 -45.99 3.89 -61.87
C PRO A 1211 -46.91 2.70 -62.14
N THR A 1212 -46.34 1.50 -62.26
CA THR A 1212 -47.10 0.26 -62.52
C THR A 1212 -47.99 -0.11 -61.34
N ILE A 1213 -47.48 0.05 -60.12
CA ILE A 1213 -48.24 -0.18 -58.88
C ILE A 1213 -49.31 0.90 -58.73
N GLY A 1214 -48.96 2.16 -59.02
CA GLY A 1214 -49.93 3.27 -59.02
C GLY A 1214 -51.09 3.06 -60.00
N TYR A 1215 -50.81 2.55 -61.20
CA TYR A 1215 -51.84 2.19 -62.18
C TYR A 1215 -52.76 1.06 -61.66
N LYS A 1216 -52.18 -0.03 -61.15
CA LYS A 1216 -52.94 -1.16 -60.58
C LYS A 1216 -53.79 -0.73 -59.39
N LEU A 1217 -53.26 0.14 -58.53
CA LEU A 1217 -53.98 0.71 -57.40
C LEU A 1217 -55.17 1.55 -57.86
N ALA A 1218 -54.95 2.50 -58.78
CA ALA A 1218 -56.01 3.36 -59.30
C ALA A 1218 -57.10 2.55 -60.03
N PHE A 1219 -56.73 1.49 -60.74
CA PHE A 1219 -57.66 0.57 -61.38
C PHE A 1219 -58.53 -0.16 -60.34
N ASN A 1220 -57.92 -0.70 -59.29
CA ASN A 1220 -58.64 -1.40 -58.22
C ASN A 1220 -59.53 -0.44 -57.41
N TYR A 1221 -59.10 0.80 -57.16
CA TYR A 1221 -59.97 1.83 -56.55
C TYR A 1221 -61.18 2.19 -57.41
N LEU A 1222 -61.01 2.32 -58.74
CA LEU A 1222 -62.12 2.53 -59.66
C LEU A 1222 -63.14 1.40 -59.57
N LYS A 1223 -62.68 0.14 -59.55
CA LYS A 1223 -63.53 -1.05 -59.43
C LYS A 1223 -64.20 -1.19 -58.06
N ALA A 1224 -63.50 -0.77 -57.00
CA ALA A 1224 -64.02 -0.71 -55.64
C ALA A 1224 -64.93 0.51 -55.37
N LYS A 1225 -65.22 1.33 -56.38
CA LYS A 1225 -66.03 2.58 -56.30
C LYS A 1225 -65.43 3.68 -55.41
N ARG A 1226 -64.11 3.64 -55.15
CA ARG A 1226 -63.35 4.69 -54.46
C ARG A 1226 -62.81 5.70 -55.49
N HIS A 1227 -63.72 6.48 -56.08
CA HIS A 1227 -63.37 7.33 -57.23
C HIS A 1227 -62.43 8.50 -56.91
N VAL A 1228 -62.52 9.09 -55.71
CA VAL A 1228 -61.65 10.21 -55.28
C VAL A 1228 -60.21 9.73 -55.16
N ASP A 1229 -59.99 8.65 -54.41
CA ASP A 1229 -58.65 8.08 -54.21
C ASP A 1229 -58.02 7.61 -55.54
N ALA A 1230 -58.83 7.07 -56.45
CA ALA A 1230 -58.37 6.70 -57.80
C ALA A 1230 -57.85 7.91 -58.60
N ILE A 1231 -58.52 9.07 -58.49
CA ILE A 1231 -58.12 10.31 -59.16
C ILE A 1231 -56.81 10.84 -58.56
N ASP A 1232 -56.68 10.82 -57.24
CA ASP A 1232 -55.48 11.30 -56.55
C ASP A 1232 -54.24 10.48 -56.93
N VAL A 1233 -54.36 9.15 -56.97
CA VAL A 1233 -53.28 8.27 -57.43
C VAL A 1233 -52.95 8.53 -58.91
N CYS A 1234 -53.95 8.71 -59.77
CA CYS A 1234 -53.72 9.04 -61.17
C CYS A 1234 -52.97 10.37 -61.35
N HIS A 1235 -53.29 11.40 -60.56
CA HIS A 1235 -52.58 12.67 -60.59
C HIS A 1235 -51.12 12.49 -60.19
N LYS A 1236 -50.84 11.79 -59.08
CA LYS A 1236 -49.47 11.52 -58.63
C LYS A 1236 -48.64 10.76 -59.66
N VAL A 1237 -49.23 9.76 -60.32
CA VAL A 1237 -48.54 9.01 -61.38
C VAL A 1237 -48.28 9.87 -62.62
N LEU A 1238 -49.24 10.71 -63.02
CA LEU A 1238 -49.10 11.62 -64.16
C LEU A 1238 -48.14 12.78 -63.89
N ASP A 1239 -48.01 13.23 -62.65
CA ASP A 1239 -47.04 14.25 -62.24
C ASP A 1239 -45.61 13.71 -62.36
N ALA A 1240 -45.38 12.46 -61.96
CA ALA A 1240 -44.09 11.78 -62.11
C ALA A 1240 -43.80 11.37 -63.56
N HIS A 1241 -44.81 10.86 -64.29
CA HIS A 1241 -44.69 10.41 -65.67
C HIS A 1241 -45.84 10.94 -66.54
N PRO A 1242 -45.70 12.14 -67.13
CA PRO A 1242 -46.77 12.80 -67.90
C PRO A 1242 -47.29 11.99 -69.10
N ASN A 1243 -46.45 11.12 -69.65
CA ASN A 1243 -46.75 10.31 -70.84
C ASN A 1243 -47.12 8.86 -70.51
N TYR A 1244 -47.44 8.52 -69.25
CA TYR A 1244 -47.76 7.13 -68.89
C TYR A 1244 -48.99 6.61 -69.67
N PRO A 1245 -48.86 5.51 -70.45
CA PRO A 1245 -49.93 5.07 -71.34
C PRO A 1245 -51.19 4.66 -70.57
N ARG A 1246 -52.36 4.85 -71.20
CA ARG A 1246 -53.66 4.29 -70.78
C ARG A 1246 -54.27 4.81 -69.47
N ILE A 1247 -53.51 5.34 -68.50
CA ILE A 1247 -54.06 5.77 -67.19
C ILE A 1247 -55.08 6.91 -67.28
N ARG A 1248 -54.84 7.89 -68.16
CA ARG A 1248 -55.71 9.07 -68.33
C ARG A 1248 -57.08 8.70 -68.90
N LYS A 1249 -57.08 7.91 -69.99
CA LYS A 1249 -58.31 7.46 -70.69
C LYS A 1249 -59.04 6.35 -69.93
N ASP A 1250 -58.32 5.36 -69.39
CA ASP A 1250 -58.95 4.16 -68.85
C ASP A 1250 -59.44 4.30 -67.42
N ILE A 1251 -58.84 5.21 -66.64
CA ILE A 1251 -59.12 5.34 -65.21
C ILE A 1251 -59.57 6.77 -64.87
N LEU A 1252 -58.74 7.79 -65.11
CA LEU A 1252 -59.00 9.16 -64.64
C LEU A 1252 -60.29 9.75 -65.24
N ASP A 1253 -60.48 9.65 -66.56
CA ASP A 1253 -61.69 10.18 -67.22
C ASP A 1253 -62.96 9.41 -66.80
N LYS A 1254 -62.86 8.09 -66.60
CA LYS A 1254 -63.98 7.25 -66.14
C LYS A 1254 -64.34 7.50 -64.68
N ALA A 1255 -63.35 7.69 -63.81
CA ALA A 1255 -63.57 8.05 -62.40
C ALA A 1255 -64.23 9.43 -62.29
N ARG A 1256 -63.81 10.41 -63.10
CA ARG A 1256 -64.41 11.75 -63.16
C ARG A 1256 -65.83 11.73 -63.69
N ALA A 1257 -66.12 10.90 -64.70
CA ALA A 1257 -67.47 10.72 -65.21
C ALA A 1257 -68.39 10.09 -64.15
N ALA A 1258 -67.91 9.06 -63.44
CA ALA A 1258 -68.65 8.36 -62.39
C ALA A 1258 -68.91 9.21 -61.12
N LEU A 1259 -68.11 10.26 -60.86
CA LEU A 1259 -68.35 11.23 -59.79
C LEU A 1259 -69.35 12.34 -60.18
N ARG A 1260 -69.54 12.56 -61.48
CA ARG A 1260 -70.48 13.55 -62.02
C ARG A 1260 -71.87 12.99 -62.29
N SER A 1261 -71.97 11.67 -62.49
CA SER A 1261 -73.22 10.89 -62.51
C SER A 1261 -73.67 10.57 -61.10
#